data_AF-A0A955XIL0-F1
#
_entry.id   AF-A0A955XIL0-F1
#
_cell.length_a   1.000
_cell.length_b   1.000
_cell.length_c   1.000
_cell.angle_alpha   90.00
_cell.angle_beta   90.00
_cell.angle_gamma   90.00
#
_symmetry.space_group_name_H-M   'P 1'
#
loop_
_entity.id
_entity.type
_entity.pdbx_description
1 polymer ?
#
loop_
_entity_poly.entity_id
_entity_poly.type
_entity_poly.pdbx_seq_one_letter_code
_entity_poly.pdbx_strand_id
1 'polypeptide(L)'
;ATTVGASHGLYRIAADAGARWYHPEEGAVIHKEGAALPGYSTMGKPRFRLRGFHEHTQHPIVMSDVYLRPEPQFREYASRYIAWLARNRQNAMSFHMLKTVDLEAWLPYITDIIGEAHDRGVKVGMVLSFVDQQQNNYKLLDGPLADAGAPMDEMALRMQLDRFADAGFDFFAFQIGSSEFTKPDDADVLRWLNVATTHLVDRGLEPFTWIHTTCDLEADDGSLFYHLPLRADPRMGAWVHTTMFYDLTHPAPVYGCESFAQQADFIAQADGQRPQVYFPETAWWLGFDNNMPLVMPLTGYSRAWDIQQNLRDTAVEGHITFTTGREWTYWQYDHFLTRITWDDGVDWADYLDWIAPLYGARGDRVSQTLQRWTSLQKKHFYDQNPLIYFYLAGELRQDEIGENAGILARRPKPSFQSILNLDDEAYAAWAASDLQMLEAMYDEYAGLLEPLPKPTDDEKGGLYGEFYDGLWVYVRRIEHTIALYRGVTAVRGAIAARAAGDEALLMSIQAEVERWRMKASDITTEVVARLQAAEGRYRYPIELLARDKPETLTSYPYGYLSETSTGHFWTRRDAQFADLVADVFETRPEVWAEPAPDPIYLTDGDGVTLTEPNNPVAGNVITGFMPQMLFGLVGDVDALAVALDHNANGQPDGGSELRVEGARTDDTWVGQTDAWTLDVRDSTGLRLGELSIVDATFTLGLGAEGPPSVDLQGDILTAELVALATSIAGLDEDGLTPLLKTIWGLPRDEPLPARLPVRFTIALRLE
;
A
#
# COMPACT_ATOMS: atom_id res chain seq x y z
N ALA A 1 -17.32 -38.24 10.30
CA ALA A 1 -18.77 -38.15 10.58
C ALA A 1 -19.55 -37.40 9.48
N THR A 2 -18.88 -36.77 8.49
CA THR A 2 -19.51 -36.10 7.35
C THR A 2 -18.78 -36.47 6.05
N THR A 3 -19.40 -36.26 4.88
CA THR A 3 -18.79 -36.47 3.56
C THR A 3 -17.57 -35.54 3.35
N VAL A 4 -17.66 -34.28 3.78
CA VAL A 4 -16.54 -33.32 3.75
C VAL A 4 -15.36 -33.80 4.59
N GLY A 5 -15.62 -34.32 5.79
CA GLY A 5 -14.56 -34.89 6.63
C GLY A 5 -13.90 -36.12 6.00
N ALA A 6 -14.67 -36.97 5.30
CA ALA A 6 -14.11 -38.09 4.55
C ALA A 6 -13.23 -37.61 3.38
N SER A 7 -13.68 -36.60 2.64
CA SER A 7 -12.91 -35.94 1.56
C SER A 7 -11.57 -35.40 2.08
N HIS A 8 -11.58 -34.66 3.19
CA HIS A 8 -10.35 -34.16 3.81
C HIS A 8 -9.40 -35.29 4.26
N GLY A 9 -9.94 -36.40 4.77
CA GLY A 9 -9.14 -37.58 5.10
C GLY A 9 -8.45 -38.17 3.87
N LEU A 10 -9.16 -38.29 2.74
CA LEU A 10 -8.58 -38.77 1.48
C LEU A 10 -7.49 -37.84 0.95
N TYR A 11 -7.69 -36.53 1.01
CA TYR A 11 -6.66 -35.58 0.60
C TYR A 11 -5.44 -35.60 1.52
N ARG A 12 -5.63 -35.80 2.84
CA ARG A 12 -4.51 -36.03 3.76
C ARG A 12 -3.72 -37.28 3.38
N ILE A 13 -4.40 -38.39 3.05
CA ILE A 13 -3.75 -39.62 2.59
C ILE A 13 -2.93 -39.37 1.34
N ALA A 14 -3.49 -38.69 0.34
CA ALA A 14 -2.78 -38.35 -0.88
C ALA A 14 -1.59 -37.42 -0.62
N ALA A 15 -1.71 -36.44 0.28
CA ALA A 15 -0.60 -35.57 0.67
C ALA A 15 0.54 -36.34 1.35
N ASP A 16 0.22 -37.25 2.28
CA ASP A 16 1.21 -38.10 2.94
C ASP A 16 1.86 -39.10 1.97
N ALA A 17 1.13 -39.51 0.93
CA ALA A 17 1.63 -40.31 -0.19
C ALA A 17 2.46 -39.53 -1.22
N GLY A 18 2.53 -38.19 -1.11
CA GLY A 18 3.41 -37.35 -1.93
C GLY A 18 2.71 -36.26 -2.76
N ALA A 19 1.37 -36.18 -2.77
CA ALA A 19 0.68 -35.09 -3.46
C ALA A 19 0.95 -33.74 -2.79
N ARG A 20 1.13 -32.70 -3.61
CA ARG A 20 1.31 -31.31 -3.21
C ARG A 20 0.49 -30.44 -4.14
N TRP A 21 -0.57 -29.83 -3.62
CA TRP A 21 -1.40 -28.88 -4.38
C TRP A 21 -1.02 -27.48 -3.93
N TYR A 22 0.17 -27.05 -4.34
CA TYR A 22 0.78 -25.85 -3.78
C TYR A 22 0.27 -24.56 -4.43
N HIS A 23 -0.38 -24.65 -5.60
CA HIS A 23 -1.00 -23.52 -6.29
C HIS A 23 -2.36 -23.94 -6.90
N PRO A 24 -3.34 -23.04 -7.08
CA PRO A 24 -4.61 -23.37 -7.75
C PRO A 24 -4.44 -24.00 -9.13
N GLU A 25 -3.50 -23.49 -9.90
CA GLU A 25 -3.20 -23.92 -11.27
C GLU A 25 -2.09 -24.97 -11.37
N GLU A 26 -1.41 -25.31 -10.26
CA GLU A 26 -0.24 -26.19 -10.30
C GLU A 26 -0.14 -27.13 -9.08
N GLY A 27 0.21 -28.38 -9.33
CA GLY A 27 0.46 -29.36 -8.29
C GLY A 27 1.46 -30.42 -8.74
N ALA A 28 2.00 -31.15 -7.78
CA ALA A 28 2.98 -32.20 -8.03
C ALA A 28 2.68 -33.46 -7.20
N VAL A 29 3.17 -34.61 -7.69
CA VAL A 29 3.19 -35.86 -6.93
C VAL A 29 4.64 -36.28 -6.75
N ILE A 30 5.13 -36.18 -5.52
CA ILE A 30 6.47 -36.60 -5.16
C ILE A 30 6.48 -38.11 -5.01
N HIS A 31 7.06 -38.80 -5.99
CA HIS A 31 7.20 -40.26 -5.95
C HIS A 31 8.12 -40.67 -4.79
N LYS A 32 7.54 -41.33 -3.78
CA LYS A 32 8.31 -42.06 -2.76
C LYS A 32 8.38 -43.53 -3.16
N GLU A 33 9.60 -44.01 -3.44
CA GLU A 33 9.84 -45.43 -3.69
C GLU A 33 9.42 -46.24 -2.45
N GLY A 34 8.61 -47.29 -2.65
CA GLY A 34 8.06 -48.08 -1.54
C GLY A 34 6.96 -47.38 -0.74
N ALA A 35 6.31 -46.34 -1.27
CA ALA A 35 5.16 -45.71 -0.62
C ALA A 35 4.08 -46.75 -0.26
N ALA A 36 3.88 -46.94 1.04
CA ALA A 36 2.77 -47.71 1.58
C ALA A 36 1.68 -46.74 2.05
N LEU A 37 0.42 -47.20 2.07
CA LEU A 37 -0.64 -46.43 2.69
C LEU A 37 -0.30 -46.23 4.18
N PRO A 38 -0.19 -44.98 4.65
CA PRO A 38 0.06 -44.71 6.06
C PRO A 38 -1.04 -45.32 6.92
N GLY A 39 -0.66 -45.97 8.01
CA GLY A 39 -1.60 -46.46 9.01
C GLY A 39 -2.07 -45.30 9.88
N TYR A 40 -3.37 -45.04 9.92
CA TYR A 40 -3.96 -44.02 10.79
C TYR A 40 -4.67 -44.70 11.96
N SER A 41 -4.32 -44.31 13.17
CA SER A 41 -4.99 -44.74 14.40
C SER A 41 -5.63 -43.58 15.17
N THR A 42 -5.50 -42.35 14.67
CA THR A 42 -5.97 -41.13 15.32
C THR A 42 -6.95 -40.36 14.44
N MET A 43 -7.87 -39.64 15.09
CA MET A 43 -8.82 -38.75 14.41
C MET A 43 -8.25 -37.32 14.44
N GLY A 44 -8.08 -36.70 13.27
CA GLY A 44 -7.73 -35.28 13.16
C GLY A 44 -8.96 -34.38 13.13
N LYS A 45 -8.88 -33.20 13.74
CA LYS A 45 -9.85 -32.11 13.63
C LYS A 45 -9.09 -30.81 13.29
N PRO A 46 -9.69 -29.88 12.53
CA PRO A 46 -9.04 -28.60 12.24
C PRO A 46 -8.94 -27.73 13.51
N ARG A 47 -7.91 -26.89 13.59
CA ARG A 47 -7.79 -25.84 14.62
C ARG A 47 -8.88 -24.77 14.49
N PHE A 48 -9.15 -24.32 13.26
CA PHE A 48 -10.17 -23.31 12.98
C PHE A 48 -11.41 -23.90 12.28
N ARG A 49 -12.60 -23.46 12.71
CA ARG A 49 -13.90 -23.79 12.09
C ARG A 49 -13.97 -23.26 10.67
N LEU A 50 -13.63 -21.99 10.50
CA LEU A 50 -13.59 -21.29 9.22
C LEU A 50 -12.13 -21.14 8.79
N ARG A 51 -11.76 -21.64 7.61
CA ARG A 51 -10.38 -21.61 7.13
C ARG A 51 -10.33 -21.50 5.62
N GLY A 52 -9.61 -20.51 5.12
CA GLY A 52 -9.61 -20.21 3.70
C GLY A 52 -8.96 -18.88 3.38
N PHE A 53 -9.42 -18.28 2.28
CA PHE A 53 -8.79 -17.10 1.71
C PHE A 53 -9.83 -16.04 1.35
N HIS A 54 -9.40 -14.80 1.45
CA HIS A 54 -10.05 -13.65 0.88
C HIS A 54 -9.19 -13.16 -0.28
N GLU A 55 -9.73 -13.28 -1.48
CA GLU A 55 -9.09 -12.72 -2.66
C GLU A 55 -9.42 -11.24 -2.71
N HIS A 56 -8.40 -10.39 -2.59
CA HIS A 56 -8.60 -8.95 -2.50
C HIS A 56 -8.86 -8.34 -3.88
N THR A 57 -10.11 -8.44 -4.31
CA THR A 57 -10.55 -8.13 -5.67
C THR A 57 -10.61 -6.63 -5.98
N GLN A 58 -10.40 -5.75 -5.00
CA GLN A 58 -10.13 -4.33 -5.23
C GLN A 58 -8.80 -4.11 -5.98
N HIS A 59 -7.87 -5.06 -5.89
CA HIS A 59 -6.63 -5.06 -6.67
C HIS A 59 -6.80 -5.83 -7.98
N PRO A 60 -6.00 -5.56 -9.02
CA PRO A 60 -6.16 -6.19 -10.33
C PRO A 60 -5.54 -7.59 -10.39
N ILE A 61 -5.86 -8.43 -9.41
CA ILE A 61 -5.45 -9.83 -9.32
C ILE A 61 -6.32 -10.70 -10.23
N VAL A 62 -5.85 -11.91 -10.52
CA VAL A 62 -6.59 -12.85 -11.39
C VAL A 62 -8.01 -13.12 -10.87
N MET A 63 -8.16 -13.20 -9.54
CA MET A 63 -9.44 -13.50 -8.92
C MET A 63 -10.46 -12.36 -9.05
N SER A 64 -10.02 -11.14 -9.32
CA SER A 64 -10.90 -10.01 -9.65
C SER A 64 -11.62 -10.25 -10.97
N ASP A 65 -10.91 -10.80 -11.96
CA ASP A 65 -11.57 -11.23 -13.20
C ASP A 65 -12.42 -12.47 -12.96
N VAL A 66 -11.87 -13.47 -12.25
CA VAL A 66 -12.52 -14.77 -12.09
C VAL A 66 -13.85 -14.68 -11.37
N TYR A 67 -13.94 -13.85 -10.32
CA TYR A 67 -15.17 -13.75 -9.55
C TYR A 67 -16.10 -12.66 -10.00
N LEU A 68 -15.62 -11.57 -10.61
CA LEU A 68 -16.46 -10.40 -10.86
C LEU A 68 -16.86 -10.23 -12.33
N ARG A 69 -16.17 -10.88 -13.26
CA ARG A 69 -16.49 -10.77 -14.69
C ARG A 69 -17.14 -12.08 -15.19
N PRO A 70 -18.39 -12.02 -15.71
CA PRO A 70 -19.17 -13.21 -16.04
C PRO A 70 -18.82 -13.82 -17.42
N GLU A 71 -17.56 -13.74 -17.88
CA GLU A 71 -17.15 -14.41 -19.12
C GLU A 71 -16.90 -15.91 -18.91
N PRO A 72 -17.36 -16.78 -19.83
CA PRO A 72 -17.26 -18.24 -19.66
C PRO A 72 -15.84 -18.79 -19.45
N GLN A 73 -14.82 -18.11 -19.97
CA GLN A 73 -13.42 -18.51 -19.83
C GLN A 73 -12.92 -18.50 -18.38
N PHE A 74 -13.54 -17.70 -17.52
CA PHE A 74 -13.14 -17.55 -16.12
C PHE A 74 -13.67 -18.66 -15.22
N ARG A 75 -14.75 -19.32 -15.65
CA ARG A 75 -15.42 -20.36 -14.87
C ARG A 75 -14.51 -21.54 -14.52
N GLU A 76 -13.58 -21.89 -15.40
CA GLU A 76 -12.67 -23.02 -15.17
C GLU A 76 -11.62 -22.69 -14.10
N TYR A 77 -11.14 -21.44 -14.04
CA TYR A 77 -10.24 -20.98 -12.97
C TYR A 77 -10.94 -21.05 -11.61
N ALA A 78 -12.23 -20.66 -11.54
CA ALA A 78 -13.02 -20.80 -10.32
C ALA A 78 -13.12 -22.27 -9.86
N SER A 79 -13.41 -23.22 -10.77
CA SER A 79 -13.43 -24.66 -10.45
C SER A 79 -12.09 -25.16 -9.90
N ARG A 80 -10.97 -24.78 -10.54
CA ARG A 80 -9.64 -25.22 -10.11
C ARG A 80 -9.27 -24.65 -8.75
N TYR A 81 -9.62 -23.39 -8.50
CA TYR A 81 -9.44 -22.76 -7.19
C TYR A 81 -10.26 -23.44 -6.08
N ILE A 82 -11.55 -23.69 -6.30
CA ILE A 82 -12.39 -24.40 -5.31
C ILE A 82 -11.86 -25.83 -5.07
N ALA A 83 -11.40 -26.51 -6.13
CA ALA A 83 -10.77 -27.82 -6.00
C ALA A 83 -9.48 -27.74 -5.18
N TRP A 84 -8.66 -26.71 -5.38
CA TRP A 84 -7.44 -26.45 -4.61
C TRP A 84 -7.73 -26.21 -3.13
N LEU A 85 -8.75 -25.42 -2.80
CA LEU A 85 -9.22 -25.24 -1.42
C LEU A 85 -9.59 -26.59 -0.79
N ALA A 86 -10.47 -27.36 -1.44
CA ALA A 86 -10.91 -28.66 -0.91
C ALA A 86 -9.75 -29.65 -0.72
N ARG A 87 -8.83 -29.71 -1.69
CA ARG A 87 -7.61 -30.55 -1.65
C ARG A 87 -6.69 -30.19 -0.49
N ASN A 88 -6.56 -28.90 -0.20
CA ASN A 88 -5.80 -28.39 0.94
C ASN A 88 -6.63 -28.29 2.22
N ARG A 89 -7.80 -28.95 2.23
CA ARG A 89 -8.71 -29.01 3.37
C ARG A 89 -9.06 -27.62 3.85
N GLN A 90 -9.30 -26.66 2.97
CA GLN A 90 -9.90 -25.35 3.29
C GLN A 90 -11.41 -25.42 3.07
N ASN A 91 -12.19 -24.58 3.74
CA ASN A 91 -13.66 -24.62 3.69
C ASN A 91 -14.30 -23.23 3.59
N ALA A 92 -13.55 -22.20 3.22
CA ALA A 92 -14.08 -20.87 3.04
C ALA A 92 -13.35 -20.14 1.89
N MET A 93 -14.08 -19.30 1.18
CA MET A 93 -13.52 -18.27 0.31
C MET A 93 -14.35 -17.00 0.41
N SER A 94 -13.72 -15.86 0.14
CA SER A 94 -14.42 -14.57 0.04
C SER A 94 -13.69 -13.62 -0.90
N PHE A 95 -14.35 -12.53 -1.27
CA PHE A 95 -13.80 -11.48 -2.11
C PHE A 95 -14.57 -10.17 -1.90
N HIS A 96 -14.01 -9.04 -2.31
CA HIS A 96 -14.72 -7.75 -2.36
C HIS A 96 -15.66 -7.68 -3.55
N MET A 97 -16.84 -7.12 -3.32
CA MET A 97 -17.74 -6.72 -4.39
C MET A 97 -17.34 -5.33 -4.90
N LEU A 98 -17.42 -5.11 -6.22
CA LEU A 98 -17.12 -3.80 -6.82
C LEU A 98 -18.36 -3.13 -7.40
N LYS A 99 -18.43 -1.80 -7.30
CA LYS A 99 -19.51 -0.94 -7.84
C LYS A 99 -19.65 -1.02 -9.37
N THR A 100 -18.60 -1.46 -10.05
CA THR A 100 -18.45 -1.54 -11.51
C THR A 100 -19.00 -2.83 -12.11
N VAL A 101 -19.44 -3.79 -11.29
CA VAL A 101 -19.99 -5.07 -11.77
C VAL A 101 -21.41 -4.89 -12.33
N ASP A 102 -21.65 -5.45 -13.52
CA ASP A 102 -23.00 -5.64 -14.04
C ASP A 102 -23.71 -6.77 -13.27
N LEU A 103 -24.48 -6.39 -12.26
CA LEU A 103 -25.17 -7.32 -11.37
C LEU A 103 -26.20 -8.21 -12.07
N GLU A 104 -26.81 -7.79 -13.19
CA GLU A 104 -27.79 -8.61 -13.88
C GLU A 104 -27.12 -9.81 -14.56
N ALA A 105 -26.00 -9.57 -15.23
CA ALA A 105 -25.19 -10.63 -15.84
C ALA A 105 -24.42 -11.45 -14.80
N TRP A 106 -23.99 -10.82 -13.71
CA TRP A 106 -23.12 -11.43 -12.71
C TRP A 106 -23.83 -12.39 -11.75
N LEU A 107 -25.04 -12.07 -11.29
CA LEU A 107 -25.73 -12.89 -10.28
C LEU A 107 -25.89 -14.38 -10.67
N PRO A 108 -26.33 -14.73 -11.90
CA PRO A 108 -26.37 -16.13 -12.33
C PRO A 108 -24.99 -16.79 -12.37
N TYR A 109 -23.96 -16.04 -12.79
CA TYR A 109 -22.58 -16.53 -12.89
C TYR A 109 -22.02 -16.90 -11.52
N ILE A 110 -22.13 -16.01 -10.53
CA ILE A 110 -21.61 -16.28 -9.19
C ILE A 110 -22.43 -17.35 -8.46
N THR A 111 -23.75 -17.42 -8.68
CA THR A 111 -24.61 -18.46 -8.08
C THR A 111 -24.16 -19.87 -8.50
N ASP A 112 -23.76 -20.05 -9.76
CA ASP A 112 -23.23 -21.33 -10.25
C ASP A 112 -21.89 -21.70 -9.57
N ILE A 113 -21.00 -20.73 -9.36
CA ILE A 113 -19.73 -20.92 -8.65
C ILE A 113 -19.97 -21.27 -7.18
N ILE A 114 -20.91 -20.59 -6.51
CA ILE A 114 -21.31 -20.87 -5.13
C ILE A 114 -21.85 -22.30 -5.00
N GLY A 115 -22.69 -22.73 -5.96
CA GLY A 115 -23.18 -24.11 -6.00
C GLY A 115 -22.04 -25.14 -6.03
N GLU A 116 -21.03 -24.96 -6.89
CA GLU A 116 -19.85 -25.85 -6.91
C GLU A 116 -19.05 -25.79 -5.60
N ALA A 117 -18.91 -24.61 -5.00
CA ALA A 117 -18.23 -24.45 -3.72
C ALA A 117 -18.92 -25.25 -2.61
N HIS A 118 -20.25 -25.15 -2.52
CA HIS A 118 -21.06 -25.89 -1.56
C HIS A 118 -20.95 -27.40 -1.74
N ASP A 119 -20.97 -27.90 -2.98
CA ASP A 119 -20.79 -29.32 -3.31
C ASP A 119 -19.46 -29.89 -2.78
N ARG A 120 -18.45 -29.03 -2.63
CA ARG A 120 -17.12 -29.37 -2.09
C ARG A 120 -16.95 -29.04 -0.61
N GLY A 121 -17.99 -28.50 0.04
CA GLY A 121 -17.97 -28.10 1.44
C GLY A 121 -17.20 -26.81 1.71
N VAL A 122 -17.10 -25.94 0.70
CA VAL A 122 -16.50 -24.61 0.79
C VAL A 122 -17.60 -23.58 0.92
N LYS A 123 -17.58 -22.80 2.01
CA LYS A 123 -18.44 -21.65 2.22
C LYS A 123 -17.97 -20.46 1.38
N VAL A 124 -18.89 -19.65 0.90
CA VAL A 124 -18.59 -18.45 0.12
C VAL A 124 -19.14 -17.24 0.83
N GLY A 125 -18.30 -16.22 1.03
CA GLY A 125 -18.77 -14.93 1.53
C GLY A 125 -18.31 -13.76 0.69
N MET A 126 -18.82 -12.59 1.04
CA MET A 126 -18.60 -11.37 0.29
C MET A 126 -18.30 -10.22 1.25
N VAL A 127 -17.33 -9.39 0.88
CA VAL A 127 -17.06 -8.12 1.56
C VAL A 127 -17.79 -7.01 0.84
N LEU A 128 -18.51 -6.20 1.63
CA LEU A 128 -19.28 -5.04 1.19
C LEU A 128 -18.93 -3.84 2.08
N SER A 129 -19.30 -2.65 1.63
CA SER A 129 -19.19 -1.43 2.40
C SER A 129 -20.52 -0.78 2.67
N PHE A 130 -20.65 -0.09 3.80
CA PHE A 130 -21.81 0.78 4.00
C PHE A 130 -21.73 1.99 3.08
N VAL A 131 -20.62 2.73 3.13
CA VAL A 131 -20.45 3.99 2.39
C VAL A 131 -19.08 4.16 1.71
N ASP A 132 -18.09 3.31 2.02
CA ASP A 132 -16.79 3.34 1.36
C ASP A 132 -16.89 2.99 -0.14
N GLN A 133 -16.13 3.73 -0.94
CA GLN A 133 -16.03 3.62 -2.40
C GLN A 133 -14.59 3.58 -2.91
N GLN A 134 -13.61 3.56 -1.99
CA GLN A 134 -12.18 3.46 -2.31
C GLN A 134 -11.95 2.23 -3.20
N GLN A 135 -11.15 2.38 -4.26
CA GLN A 135 -10.82 1.30 -5.20
C GLN A 135 -12.05 0.58 -5.79
N ASN A 136 -13.10 1.33 -6.13
CA ASN A 136 -14.36 0.83 -6.69
C ASN A 136 -15.18 -0.09 -5.77
N ASN A 137 -14.98 -0.04 -4.46
CA ASN A 137 -15.75 -0.84 -3.52
C ASN A 137 -17.28 -0.68 -3.67
N TYR A 138 -18.04 -1.76 -3.49
CA TYR A 138 -19.50 -1.71 -3.56
C TYR A 138 -20.09 -1.16 -2.25
N LYS A 139 -20.67 0.04 -2.33
CA LYS A 139 -21.40 0.65 -1.23
C LYS A 139 -22.88 0.23 -1.21
N LEU A 140 -23.39 -0.08 -0.02
CA LEU A 140 -24.79 -0.41 0.22
C LEU A 140 -25.66 0.83 0.32
N LEU A 141 -25.08 1.96 0.69
CA LEU A 141 -25.75 3.24 0.90
C LEU A 141 -25.09 4.32 0.05
N ASP A 142 -25.91 5.16 -0.59
CA ASP A 142 -25.45 6.32 -1.35
C ASP A 142 -25.10 7.50 -0.41
N GLY A 143 -24.07 7.35 0.42
CA GLY A 143 -23.65 8.35 1.42
C GLY A 143 -24.74 8.69 2.46
N PRO A 144 -24.49 9.59 3.42
CA PRO A 144 -25.52 9.93 4.40
C PRO A 144 -26.61 10.77 3.72
N LEU A 145 -27.81 10.21 3.63
CA LEU A 145 -29.05 10.84 3.14
C LEU A 145 -29.51 11.92 4.13
N ALA A 146 -28.89 13.10 4.12
CA ALA A 146 -29.38 14.26 4.85
C ALA A 146 -30.50 14.95 4.06
N ASP A 147 -31.72 14.42 4.17
CA ASP A 147 -32.98 15.20 4.33
C ASP A 147 -34.29 14.37 4.25
N ALA A 148 -34.26 13.06 4.59
CA ALA A 148 -35.51 12.28 4.66
C ALA A 148 -35.52 11.13 5.69
N GLY A 149 -34.97 11.33 6.89
CA GLY A 149 -35.24 10.45 8.06
C GLY A 149 -34.62 9.04 8.03
N ALA A 150 -34.23 8.57 9.22
CA ALA A 150 -33.65 7.26 9.49
C ALA A 150 -34.34 6.01 8.85
N PRO A 151 -35.67 5.97 8.56
CA PRO A 151 -36.30 4.78 7.98
C PRO A 151 -35.83 4.43 6.55
N MET A 152 -35.32 5.41 5.79
CA MET A 152 -34.96 5.20 4.39
C MET A 152 -33.65 4.41 4.21
N ASP A 153 -32.63 4.69 5.02
CA ASP A 153 -31.34 3.97 4.97
C ASP A 153 -31.51 2.50 5.34
N GLU A 154 -32.34 2.21 6.34
CA GLU A 154 -32.54 0.82 6.80
C GLU A 154 -33.27 -0.02 5.77
N MET A 155 -34.27 0.57 5.10
CA MET A 155 -34.97 -0.11 4.01
C MET A 155 -34.04 -0.31 2.81
N ALA A 156 -33.26 0.72 2.44
CA ALA A 156 -32.27 0.61 1.37
C ALA A 156 -31.23 -0.47 1.67
N LEU A 157 -30.68 -0.49 2.89
CA LEU A 157 -29.74 -1.51 3.36
C LEU A 157 -30.33 -2.91 3.24
N ARG A 158 -31.54 -3.14 3.76
CA ARG A 158 -32.21 -4.45 3.69
C ARG A 158 -32.45 -4.88 2.24
N MET A 159 -32.92 -3.97 1.38
CA MET A 159 -33.16 -4.25 -0.04
C MET A 159 -31.88 -4.64 -0.78
N GLN A 160 -30.77 -3.94 -0.52
CA GLN A 160 -29.48 -4.27 -1.11
C GLN A 160 -28.94 -5.60 -0.59
N LEU A 161 -29.05 -5.87 0.71
CA LEU A 161 -28.65 -7.16 1.29
C LEU A 161 -29.50 -8.32 0.74
N ASP A 162 -30.80 -8.12 0.55
CA ASP A 162 -31.69 -9.13 -0.02
C ASP A 162 -31.29 -9.52 -1.45
N ARG A 163 -30.79 -8.56 -2.23
CA ARG A 163 -30.29 -8.80 -3.59
C ARG A 163 -29.17 -9.84 -3.64
N PHE A 164 -28.31 -9.86 -2.62
CA PHE A 164 -27.17 -10.79 -2.55
C PHE A 164 -27.50 -12.06 -1.77
N ALA A 165 -28.30 -11.96 -0.71
CA ALA A 165 -28.59 -13.08 0.16
C ALA A 165 -29.35 -14.23 -0.54
N ASP A 166 -30.01 -13.96 -1.67
CA ASP A 166 -30.65 -14.98 -2.52
C ASP A 166 -29.66 -15.75 -3.42
N ALA A 167 -28.42 -15.27 -3.58
CA ALA A 167 -27.40 -15.91 -4.43
C ALA A 167 -26.71 -17.12 -3.76
N GLY A 168 -27.01 -17.39 -2.49
CA GLY A 168 -26.47 -18.54 -1.75
C GLY A 168 -25.18 -18.29 -0.98
N PHE A 169 -24.77 -17.03 -0.76
CA PHE A 169 -23.66 -16.72 0.14
C PHE A 169 -23.91 -17.25 1.56
N ASP A 170 -22.85 -17.60 2.27
CA ASP A 170 -22.89 -18.12 3.65
C ASP A 170 -22.66 -17.02 4.69
N PHE A 171 -21.88 -16.00 4.34
CA PHE A 171 -21.50 -14.92 5.24
C PHE A 171 -21.21 -13.61 4.51
N PHE A 172 -21.35 -12.50 5.23
CA PHE A 172 -21.06 -11.16 4.75
C PHE A 172 -20.14 -10.46 5.73
N ALA A 173 -19.13 -9.76 5.23
CA ALA A 173 -18.26 -8.91 6.03
C ALA A 173 -18.40 -7.45 5.59
N PHE A 174 -18.43 -6.53 6.56
CA PHE A 174 -18.66 -5.11 6.29
C PHE A 174 -17.43 -4.27 6.63
N GLN A 175 -16.96 -3.48 5.68
CA GLN A 175 -16.09 -2.34 5.95
C GLN A 175 -16.94 -1.16 6.44
N ILE A 176 -16.50 -0.54 7.54
CA ILE A 176 -17.30 0.46 8.29
C ILE A 176 -16.81 1.90 8.12
N GLY A 177 -15.60 2.10 7.60
CA GLY A 177 -15.08 3.43 7.25
C GLY A 177 -15.75 4.00 6.01
N SER A 178 -15.51 5.29 5.73
CA SER A 178 -15.73 5.88 4.41
C SER A 178 -14.48 5.77 3.52
N SER A 179 -13.34 5.41 4.12
CA SER A 179 -12.10 4.91 3.51
C SER A 179 -11.34 4.13 4.60
N GLU A 180 -10.10 3.72 4.34
CA GLU A 180 -9.18 3.17 5.37
C GLU A 180 -8.76 4.22 6.44
N PHE A 181 -8.91 5.51 6.13
CA PHE A 181 -8.40 6.63 6.95
C PHE A 181 -9.48 7.64 7.37
N THR A 182 -10.73 7.43 6.95
CA THR A 182 -11.84 8.34 7.25
C THR A 182 -13.08 7.58 7.68
N LYS A 183 -13.89 8.21 8.52
CA LYS A 183 -15.06 7.60 9.14
C LYS A 183 -16.37 8.37 8.87
N PRO A 184 -17.52 7.67 8.80
CA PRO A 184 -18.84 8.26 8.99
C PRO A 184 -19.09 8.62 10.47
N ASP A 185 -20.30 9.08 10.78
CA ASP A 185 -20.77 9.25 12.16
C ASP A 185 -20.87 7.89 12.89
N ASP A 186 -20.40 7.83 14.14
CA ASP A 186 -20.34 6.58 14.92
C ASP A 186 -21.72 5.99 15.20
N ALA A 187 -22.72 6.84 15.44
CA ALA A 187 -24.08 6.38 15.73
C ALA A 187 -24.73 5.77 14.49
N ASP A 188 -24.46 6.33 13.31
CA ASP A 188 -24.89 5.76 12.03
C ASP A 188 -24.25 4.40 11.77
N VAL A 189 -22.93 4.26 11.98
CA VAL A 189 -22.24 2.98 11.84
C VAL A 189 -22.85 1.92 12.77
N LEU A 190 -23.02 2.23 14.06
CA LEU A 190 -23.62 1.31 15.02
C LEU A 190 -25.06 0.92 14.63
N ARG A 191 -25.84 1.87 14.13
CA ARG A 191 -27.20 1.62 13.62
C ARG A 191 -27.18 0.66 12.44
N TRP A 192 -26.34 0.91 11.43
CA TRP A 192 -26.24 0.05 10.24
C TRP A 192 -25.77 -1.36 10.59
N LEU A 193 -24.79 -1.50 11.49
CA LEU A 193 -24.32 -2.79 11.99
C LEU A 193 -25.46 -3.60 12.63
N ASN A 194 -26.26 -2.99 13.49
CA ASN A 194 -27.37 -3.67 14.17
C ASN A 194 -28.49 -4.07 13.20
N VAL A 195 -28.80 -3.23 12.22
CA VAL A 195 -29.80 -3.52 11.18
C VAL A 195 -29.33 -4.67 10.29
N ALA A 196 -28.10 -4.60 9.78
CA ALA A 196 -27.50 -5.67 8.96
C ALA A 196 -27.45 -7.00 9.74
N THR A 197 -27.04 -6.96 11.02
CA THR A 197 -26.97 -8.15 11.88
C THR A 197 -28.32 -8.81 12.03
N THR A 198 -29.35 -8.04 12.40
CA THR A 198 -30.70 -8.58 12.59
C THR A 198 -31.22 -9.18 11.30
N HIS A 199 -31.09 -8.46 10.18
CA HIS A 199 -31.59 -8.89 8.88
C HIS A 199 -30.91 -10.17 8.38
N LEU A 200 -29.58 -10.27 8.49
CA LEU A 200 -28.82 -11.42 8.01
C LEU A 200 -28.99 -12.65 8.90
N VAL A 201 -28.99 -12.47 10.22
CA VAL A 201 -29.18 -13.59 11.17
C VAL A 201 -30.57 -14.22 11.01
N ASP A 202 -31.62 -13.41 10.80
CA ASP A 202 -32.98 -13.92 10.55
C ASP A 202 -33.07 -14.75 9.26
N ARG A 203 -32.14 -14.55 8.34
CA ARG A 203 -31.97 -15.33 7.10
C ARG A 203 -31.00 -16.51 7.24
N GLY A 204 -30.43 -16.73 8.42
CA GLY A 204 -29.47 -17.82 8.68
C GLY A 204 -28.06 -17.56 8.16
N LEU A 205 -27.70 -16.30 7.90
CA LEU A 205 -26.39 -15.87 7.41
C LEU A 205 -25.51 -15.36 8.55
N GLU A 206 -24.20 -15.51 8.42
CA GLU A 206 -23.23 -15.02 9.42
C GLU A 206 -22.74 -13.60 9.04
N PRO A 207 -23.11 -12.53 9.79
CA PRO A 207 -22.60 -11.18 9.56
C PRO A 207 -21.28 -10.95 10.31
N PHE A 208 -20.32 -10.29 9.67
CA PHE A 208 -19.03 -9.92 10.23
C PHE A 208 -18.72 -8.44 9.97
N THR A 209 -17.87 -7.88 10.81
CA THR A 209 -17.25 -6.57 10.61
C THR A 209 -15.76 -6.72 10.34
N TRP A 210 -15.26 -5.91 9.42
CA TRP A 210 -13.83 -5.77 9.19
C TRP A 210 -13.24 -4.80 10.23
N ILE A 211 -12.35 -5.30 11.08
CA ILE A 211 -11.60 -4.49 12.04
C ILE A 211 -10.27 -4.11 11.38
N HIS A 212 -10.19 -2.90 10.82
CA HIS A 212 -9.02 -2.42 10.09
C HIS A 212 -7.87 -2.00 11.03
N THR A 213 -6.66 -1.81 10.50
CA THR A 213 -5.43 -1.64 11.31
C THR A 213 -5.13 -0.21 11.75
N THR A 214 -5.84 0.80 11.26
CA THR A 214 -5.54 2.24 11.43
C THR A 214 -5.53 2.65 12.92
N CYS A 215 -4.37 3.10 13.42
CA CYS A 215 -4.15 3.39 14.85
C CYS A 215 -4.47 4.83 15.27
N ASP A 216 -4.60 5.75 14.32
CA ASP A 216 -4.83 7.18 14.53
C ASP A 216 -6.27 7.62 14.24
N LEU A 217 -7.14 6.70 13.81
CA LEU A 217 -8.55 6.98 13.55
C LEU A 217 -9.40 6.73 14.81
N GLU A 218 -9.73 7.82 15.50
CA GLU A 218 -10.53 7.79 16.73
C GLU A 218 -12.05 7.79 16.45
N ALA A 219 -12.80 7.16 17.34
CA ALA A 219 -14.24 7.30 17.53
C ALA A 219 -14.58 8.61 18.27
N ASP A 220 -15.86 8.97 18.33
CA ASP A 220 -16.33 10.22 18.95
C ASP A 220 -16.06 10.29 20.47
N ASP A 221 -15.79 9.15 21.11
CA ASP A 221 -15.42 9.04 22.52
C ASP A 221 -13.92 8.89 22.77
N GLY A 222 -13.09 9.04 21.73
CA GLY A 222 -11.63 8.89 21.79
C GLY A 222 -11.14 7.44 21.82
N SER A 223 -12.02 6.44 21.69
CA SER A 223 -11.59 5.05 21.46
C SER A 223 -11.20 4.83 19.99
N LEU A 224 -10.66 3.66 19.63
CA LEU A 224 -10.37 3.36 18.22
C LEU A 224 -11.67 3.17 17.42
N PHE A 225 -11.80 3.88 16.30
CA PHE A 225 -13.00 3.82 15.45
C PHE A 225 -13.32 2.39 15.00
N TYR A 226 -12.31 1.64 14.53
CA TYR A 226 -12.51 0.27 14.09
C TYR A 226 -12.88 -0.71 15.22
N HIS A 227 -12.83 -0.29 16.49
CA HIS A 227 -13.30 -1.07 17.64
C HIS A 227 -14.77 -0.79 17.98
N LEU A 228 -15.45 0.13 17.28
CA LEU A 228 -16.90 0.37 17.39
C LEU A 228 -17.74 -0.91 17.43
N PRO A 229 -17.44 -1.97 16.64
CA PRO A 229 -18.22 -3.20 16.67
C PRO A 229 -18.35 -3.83 18.06
N LEU A 230 -17.41 -3.61 19.00
CA LEU A 230 -17.52 -4.05 20.40
C LEU A 230 -18.81 -3.57 21.08
N ARG A 231 -19.39 -2.47 20.59
CA ARG A 231 -20.64 -1.85 21.08
C ARG A 231 -21.90 -2.24 20.28
N ALA A 232 -21.74 -2.94 19.15
CA ALA A 232 -22.84 -3.43 18.33
C ALA A 232 -23.41 -4.77 18.87
N ASP A 233 -24.48 -5.27 18.24
CA ASP A 233 -25.07 -6.58 18.53
C ASP A 233 -23.98 -7.68 18.55
N PRO A 234 -23.85 -8.48 19.62
CA PRO A 234 -22.79 -9.48 19.76
C PRO A 234 -22.88 -10.64 18.75
N ARG A 235 -24.01 -10.76 18.03
CA ARG A 235 -24.13 -11.68 16.88
C ARG A 235 -23.36 -11.19 15.66
N MET A 236 -22.97 -9.91 15.61
CA MET A 236 -22.03 -9.37 14.63
C MET A 236 -20.62 -9.88 14.95
N GLY A 237 -20.12 -10.80 14.13
CA GLY A 237 -18.76 -11.28 14.23
C GLY A 237 -17.73 -10.22 13.85
N ALA A 238 -16.45 -10.54 14.06
CA ALA A 238 -15.34 -9.67 13.73
C ALA A 238 -14.27 -10.42 12.93
N TRP A 239 -13.78 -9.78 11.87
CA TRP A 239 -12.60 -10.14 11.10
C TRP A 239 -11.47 -9.21 11.52
N VAL A 240 -10.58 -9.72 12.35
CA VAL A 240 -9.50 -8.95 12.97
C VAL A 240 -8.29 -8.95 12.04
N HIS A 241 -8.00 -7.81 11.43
CA HIS A 241 -7.03 -7.70 10.34
C HIS A 241 -5.63 -7.34 10.84
N THR A 242 -4.62 -7.89 10.16
CA THR A 242 -3.23 -7.43 10.23
C THR A 242 -2.67 -7.40 8.80
N THR A 243 -2.01 -6.31 8.43
CA THR A 243 -1.50 -6.10 7.06
C THR A 243 -0.05 -6.57 6.91
N MET A 244 0.33 -6.87 5.66
CA MET A 244 1.68 -7.25 5.23
C MET A 244 2.21 -8.50 5.98
N PHE A 245 3.53 -8.59 6.18
CA PHE A 245 4.14 -9.68 6.94
C PHE A 245 4.04 -9.53 8.46
N TYR A 246 3.54 -8.41 8.97
CA TYR A 246 3.54 -8.08 10.40
C TYR A 246 2.61 -8.98 11.20
N ASP A 247 3.06 -9.46 12.36
CA ASP A 247 2.23 -10.16 13.35
C ASP A 247 1.59 -9.19 14.35
N LEU A 248 0.77 -9.72 15.27
CA LEU A 248 0.02 -8.92 16.24
C LEU A 248 0.90 -8.15 17.25
N THR A 249 2.15 -8.56 17.46
CA THR A 249 2.93 -8.18 18.66
C THR A 249 4.29 -7.56 18.38
N HIS A 250 4.92 -7.90 17.25
CA HIS A 250 6.18 -7.28 16.85
C HIS A 250 5.95 -5.88 16.25
N PRO A 251 7.00 -5.05 16.13
CA PRO A 251 6.87 -3.74 15.52
C PRO A 251 6.25 -3.78 14.11
N ALA A 252 5.27 -2.92 13.88
CA ALA A 252 4.52 -2.78 12.63
C ALA A 252 4.30 -1.28 12.33
N PRO A 253 5.34 -0.56 11.85
CA PRO A 253 5.33 0.89 11.63
C PRO A 253 4.53 1.33 10.39
N VAL A 254 3.26 0.92 10.31
CA VAL A 254 2.34 1.13 9.19
C VAL A 254 0.98 1.56 9.72
N TYR A 255 0.17 2.26 8.92
CA TYR A 255 -1.17 2.70 9.32
C TYR A 255 -1.21 3.50 10.64
N GLY A 256 -0.20 4.35 10.85
CA GLY A 256 -0.04 5.12 12.09
C GLY A 256 0.33 4.29 13.34
N CYS A 257 0.59 2.99 13.19
CA CYS A 257 0.86 2.09 14.30
C CYS A 257 2.35 1.96 14.64
N GLU A 258 2.65 1.62 15.89
CA GLU A 258 3.98 1.10 16.29
C GLU A 258 4.03 -0.43 16.21
N SER A 259 2.90 -1.09 16.47
CA SER A 259 2.65 -2.53 16.41
C SER A 259 1.14 -2.76 16.20
N PHE A 260 0.70 -4.01 16.01
CA PHE A 260 -0.72 -4.35 15.96
C PHE A 260 -1.31 -4.79 17.31
N ALA A 261 -0.75 -4.33 18.44
CA ALA A 261 -1.21 -4.68 19.77
C ALA A 261 -2.69 -4.32 20.03
N GLN A 262 -3.19 -3.25 19.42
CA GLN A 262 -4.60 -2.88 19.46
C GLN A 262 -5.53 -3.96 18.90
N GLN A 263 -5.07 -4.73 17.90
CA GLN A 263 -5.84 -5.86 17.37
C GLN A 263 -5.88 -7.01 18.39
N ALA A 264 -4.76 -7.25 19.10
CA ALA A 264 -4.76 -8.20 20.21
C ALA A 264 -5.69 -7.76 21.35
N ASP A 265 -5.74 -6.45 21.65
CA ASP A 265 -6.68 -5.88 22.62
C ASP A 265 -8.13 -6.03 22.19
N PHE A 266 -8.44 -5.86 20.90
CA PHE A 266 -9.77 -6.15 20.35
C PHE A 266 -10.12 -7.62 20.55
N ILE A 267 -9.22 -8.54 20.19
CA ILE A 267 -9.45 -9.98 20.32
C ILE A 267 -9.74 -10.36 21.76
N ALA A 268 -8.96 -9.83 22.71
CA ALA A 268 -9.14 -10.07 24.13
C ALA A 268 -10.47 -9.53 24.67
N GLN A 269 -10.89 -8.34 24.23
CA GLN A 269 -12.18 -7.75 24.62
C GLN A 269 -13.38 -8.48 24.01
N ALA A 270 -13.24 -8.99 22.80
CA ALA A 270 -14.27 -9.76 22.09
C ALA A 270 -14.31 -11.24 22.51
N ASP A 271 -13.36 -11.71 23.31
CA ASP A 271 -13.16 -13.12 23.63
C ASP A 271 -14.38 -13.73 24.33
N GLY A 272 -14.92 -14.80 23.73
CA GLY A 272 -16.16 -15.44 24.19
C GLY A 272 -17.44 -14.59 24.08
N GLN A 273 -17.36 -13.35 23.59
CA GLN A 273 -18.51 -12.43 23.46
C GLN A 273 -19.13 -12.45 22.06
N ARG A 274 -18.33 -12.74 21.03
CA ARG A 274 -18.77 -12.76 19.62
C ARG A 274 -17.94 -13.72 18.77
N PRO A 275 -18.43 -14.13 17.58
CA PRO A 275 -17.63 -14.84 16.60
C PRO A 275 -16.41 -14.03 16.16
N GLN A 276 -15.24 -14.65 16.13
CA GLN A 276 -14.00 -14.00 15.72
C GLN A 276 -13.25 -14.82 14.68
N VAL A 277 -12.77 -14.13 13.66
CA VAL A 277 -11.95 -14.66 12.57
C VAL A 277 -10.67 -13.83 12.52
N TYR A 278 -9.52 -14.48 12.66
CA TYR A 278 -8.25 -13.82 12.38
C TYR A 278 -8.06 -13.68 10.88
N PHE A 279 -7.70 -12.48 10.45
CA PHE A 279 -7.73 -12.08 9.05
C PHE A 279 -6.39 -11.48 8.58
N PRO A 280 -5.28 -12.23 8.59
CA PRO A 280 -3.98 -11.70 8.22
C PRO A 280 -3.73 -11.68 6.71
N GLU A 281 -2.80 -10.84 6.28
CA GLU A 281 -2.25 -10.90 4.93
C GLU A 281 -1.11 -11.90 4.75
N THR A 282 -0.89 -12.33 3.51
CA THR A 282 0.33 -13.04 3.06
C THR A 282 1.12 -12.31 2.01
N ALA A 283 0.55 -11.25 1.42
CA ALA A 283 1.15 -10.47 0.34
C ALA A 283 0.45 -9.10 0.25
N TRP A 284 1.21 -8.04 0.00
CA TRP A 284 0.66 -6.69 -0.17
C TRP A 284 1.14 -6.04 -1.48
N TRP A 285 0.15 -5.71 -2.32
CA TRP A 285 0.38 -5.36 -3.71
C TRP A 285 0.72 -3.91 -4.00
N LEU A 286 0.36 -2.94 -3.18
CA LEU A 286 0.51 -1.51 -3.53
C LEU A 286 1.96 -0.99 -3.40
N GLY A 287 2.93 -1.76 -3.88
CA GLY A 287 4.35 -1.41 -3.86
C GLY A 287 5.06 -1.79 -2.57
N PHE A 288 4.55 -2.73 -1.77
CA PHE A 288 5.28 -3.19 -0.59
C PHE A 288 6.14 -4.40 -0.91
N ASP A 289 5.58 -5.47 -1.49
CA ASP A 289 6.34 -6.72 -1.66
C ASP A 289 6.04 -7.53 -2.95
N ASN A 290 4.81 -7.93 -3.26
CA ASN A 290 4.59 -8.97 -4.29
C ASN A 290 4.63 -8.47 -5.75
N ASN A 291 4.31 -7.20 -6.00
CA ASN A 291 4.47 -6.51 -7.29
C ASN A 291 5.90 -6.02 -7.53
N MET A 292 6.78 -6.21 -6.56
CA MET A 292 8.21 -6.04 -6.68
C MET A 292 8.89 -7.24 -6.01
N PRO A 293 8.97 -8.40 -6.67
CA PRO A 293 8.95 -9.72 -6.06
C PRO A 293 10.04 -9.97 -5.00
N LEU A 294 9.83 -9.43 -3.80
CA LEU A 294 10.71 -9.58 -2.65
C LEU A 294 10.31 -10.87 -1.95
N VAL A 295 11.22 -11.82 -1.87
CA VAL A 295 10.95 -13.08 -1.16
C VAL A 295 10.87 -12.78 0.34
N MET A 296 9.69 -12.98 0.94
CA MET A 296 9.36 -12.67 2.34
C MET A 296 9.03 -13.92 3.19
N PRO A 297 9.94 -14.89 3.38
CA PRO A 297 9.68 -16.06 4.21
C PRO A 297 9.53 -15.72 5.71
N LEU A 298 9.77 -14.47 6.12
CA LEU A 298 9.30 -13.94 7.41
C LEU A 298 7.78 -14.05 7.57
N THR A 299 7.00 -13.89 6.49
CA THR A 299 5.54 -14.02 6.53
C THR A 299 5.11 -15.37 7.11
N GLY A 300 5.76 -16.47 6.69
CA GLY A 300 5.49 -17.80 7.25
C GLY A 300 5.76 -17.89 8.76
N TYR A 301 6.84 -17.25 9.24
CA TYR A 301 7.13 -17.15 10.67
C TYR A 301 6.07 -16.33 11.42
N SER A 302 5.72 -15.14 10.93
CA SER A 302 4.73 -14.26 11.57
C SER A 302 3.38 -14.94 11.73
N ARG A 303 2.90 -15.63 10.69
CA ARG A 303 1.65 -16.39 10.75
C ARG A 303 1.71 -17.56 11.72
N ALA A 304 2.86 -18.24 11.81
CA ALA A 304 3.08 -19.28 12.83
C ALA A 304 3.04 -18.68 14.24
N TRP A 305 3.72 -17.56 14.44
CA TRP A 305 3.75 -16.84 15.71
C TRP A 305 2.35 -16.44 16.18
N ASP A 306 1.55 -15.84 15.30
CA ASP A 306 0.17 -15.46 15.64
C ASP A 306 -0.67 -16.67 16.05
N ILE A 307 -0.69 -17.73 15.25
CA ILE A 307 -1.53 -18.90 15.52
C ILE A 307 -1.09 -19.64 16.79
N GLN A 308 0.23 -19.80 16.99
CA GLN A 308 0.78 -20.65 18.04
C GLN A 308 1.02 -19.93 19.37
N GLN A 309 1.23 -18.62 19.33
CA GLN A 309 1.49 -17.80 20.52
C GLN A 309 0.30 -16.89 20.81
N ASN A 310 -0.02 -15.98 19.89
CA ASN A 310 -0.99 -14.90 20.17
C ASN A 310 -2.44 -15.38 20.24
N LEU A 311 -2.80 -16.42 19.47
CA LEU A 311 -4.17 -16.93 19.35
C LEU A 311 -4.42 -18.26 20.06
N ARG A 312 -3.40 -18.82 20.72
CA ARG A 312 -3.46 -20.18 21.27
C ARG A 312 -4.60 -20.36 22.27
N ASP A 313 -4.76 -19.39 23.16
CA ASP A 313 -5.69 -19.43 24.28
C ASP A 313 -6.92 -18.52 24.09
N THR A 314 -7.21 -18.12 22.84
CA THR A 314 -8.38 -17.28 22.52
C THR A 314 -9.50 -18.11 21.88
N ALA A 315 -10.72 -17.56 21.91
CA ALA A 315 -11.92 -18.10 21.28
C ALA A 315 -12.00 -17.79 19.77
N VAL A 316 -10.91 -17.31 19.15
CA VAL A 316 -10.85 -17.12 17.70
C VAL A 316 -11.10 -18.45 17.00
N GLU A 317 -12.19 -18.49 16.25
CA GLU A 317 -12.71 -19.72 15.64
C GLU A 317 -12.46 -19.80 14.13
N GLY A 318 -12.03 -18.72 13.50
CA GLY A 318 -11.72 -18.67 12.08
C GLY A 318 -10.33 -18.11 11.76
N HIS A 319 -9.81 -18.50 10.60
CA HIS A 319 -8.64 -17.92 9.97
C HIS A 319 -8.88 -17.77 8.46
N ILE A 320 -9.13 -16.55 8.00
CA ILE A 320 -9.23 -16.26 6.57
C ILE A 320 -7.98 -15.48 6.16
N THR A 321 -7.29 -15.91 5.14
CA THR A 321 -6.06 -15.25 4.69
C THR A 321 -6.38 -14.24 3.62
N PHE A 322 -6.08 -12.97 3.84
CA PHE A 322 -6.11 -11.95 2.80
C PHE A 322 -4.90 -12.13 1.87
N THR A 323 -5.14 -12.20 0.56
CA THR A 323 -4.07 -12.44 -0.43
C THR A 323 -4.28 -11.61 -1.70
N THR A 324 -3.16 -11.15 -2.26
CA THR A 324 -3.10 -10.27 -3.43
C THR A 324 -2.25 -10.85 -4.57
N GLY A 325 -1.89 -12.13 -4.51
CA GLY A 325 -1.07 -12.75 -5.55
C GLY A 325 -0.28 -13.95 -5.04
N ARG A 326 0.13 -14.81 -5.97
CA ARG A 326 0.77 -16.10 -5.66
C ARG A 326 2.01 -16.43 -6.48
N GLU A 327 2.33 -15.61 -7.49
CA GLU A 327 3.56 -15.79 -8.25
C GLU A 327 4.78 -15.40 -7.40
N TRP A 328 5.99 -15.68 -7.89
CA TRP A 328 7.24 -15.30 -7.22
C TRP A 328 7.34 -15.83 -5.79
N THR A 329 7.04 -17.12 -5.62
CA THR A 329 7.10 -17.86 -4.35
C THR A 329 6.02 -17.50 -3.31
N TYR A 330 5.17 -16.50 -3.55
CA TYR A 330 4.11 -16.11 -2.61
C TYR A 330 3.08 -17.23 -2.35
N TRP A 331 2.91 -18.15 -3.30
CA TRP A 331 2.14 -19.38 -3.10
C TRP A 331 2.59 -20.18 -1.86
N GLN A 332 3.85 -20.07 -1.43
CA GLN A 332 4.38 -20.81 -0.28
C GLN A 332 3.69 -20.40 1.02
N TYR A 333 3.39 -19.10 1.20
CA TYR A 333 2.79 -18.58 2.43
C TYR A 333 1.32 -18.99 2.51
N ASP A 334 0.60 -18.87 1.40
CA ASP A 334 -0.78 -19.35 1.28
C ASP A 334 -0.85 -20.87 1.53
N HIS A 335 0.00 -21.65 0.87
CA HIS A 335 0.00 -23.10 1.03
C HIS A 335 0.43 -23.52 2.45
N PHE A 336 1.33 -22.79 3.10
CA PHE A 336 1.62 -22.99 4.52
C PHE A 336 0.41 -22.76 5.41
N LEU A 337 -0.33 -21.66 5.19
CA LEU A 337 -1.56 -21.39 5.93
C LEU A 337 -2.61 -22.49 5.77
N THR A 338 -2.65 -23.19 4.63
CA THR A 338 -3.54 -24.36 4.50
C THR A 338 -3.19 -25.52 5.45
N ARG A 339 -1.95 -25.57 5.94
CA ARG A 339 -1.44 -26.61 6.85
C ARG A 339 -1.67 -26.20 8.29
N ILE A 340 -1.16 -25.03 8.70
CA ILE A 340 -1.18 -24.60 10.10
C ILE A 340 -2.59 -24.25 10.58
N THR A 341 -3.49 -23.79 9.70
CA THR A 341 -4.90 -23.57 10.08
C THR A 341 -5.68 -24.87 10.34
N TRP A 342 -5.15 -26.01 9.87
CA TRP A 342 -5.65 -27.33 10.22
C TRP A 342 -4.96 -27.89 11.47
N ASP A 343 -3.63 -27.78 11.54
CA ASP A 343 -2.78 -28.34 12.59
C ASP A 343 -1.83 -27.25 13.10
N ASP A 344 -2.18 -26.61 14.21
CA ASP A 344 -1.41 -25.53 14.83
C ASP A 344 -0.09 -26.03 15.45
N GLY A 345 0.15 -27.35 15.47
CA GLY A 345 1.46 -27.92 15.80
C GLY A 345 2.50 -27.82 14.68
N VAL A 346 2.10 -27.49 13.44
CA VAL A 346 3.03 -27.34 12.30
C VAL A 346 3.65 -25.96 12.34
N ASP A 347 4.98 -25.86 12.43
CA ASP A 347 5.68 -24.59 12.29
C ASP A 347 6.15 -24.34 10.83
N TRP A 348 6.74 -23.16 10.61
CA TRP A 348 7.24 -22.76 9.29
C TRP A 348 8.41 -23.63 8.81
N ALA A 349 9.32 -24.04 9.70
CA ALA A 349 10.48 -24.85 9.33
C ALA A 349 10.05 -26.27 8.92
N ASP A 350 9.14 -26.88 9.67
CA ASP A 350 8.51 -28.16 9.36
C ASP A 350 7.83 -28.14 7.98
N TYR A 351 7.16 -27.02 7.66
CA TYR A 351 6.55 -26.83 6.35
C TYR A 351 7.59 -26.76 5.24
N LEU A 352 8.66 -25.98 5.41
CA LEU A 352 9.74 -25.86 4.43
C LEU A 352 10.39 -27.22 4.13
N ASP A 353 10.64 -28.03 5.16
CA ASP A 353 11.15 -29.40 5.00
C ASP A 353 10.13 -30.31 4.29
N TRP A 354 8.84 -30.14 4.56
CA TRP A 354 7.78 -30.92 3.93
C TRP A 354 7.59 -30.62 2.43
N ILE A 355 7.86 -29.37 2.01
CA ILE A 355 7.83 -28.95 0.60
C ILE A 355 9.16 -29.09 -0.11
N ALA A 356 10.28 -29.28 0.62
CA ALA A 356 11.62 -29.44 0.05
C ALA A 356 11.69 -30.37 -1.19
N PRO A 357 11.00 -31.54 -1.22
CA PRO A 357 11.06 -32.41 -2.40
C PRO A 357 10.50 -31.80 -3.70
N LEU A 358 9.71 -30.72 -3.63
CA LEU A 358 9.25 -29.98 -4.82
C LEU A 358 10.41 -29.38 -5.62
N TYR A 359 11.55 -29.12 -4.97
CA TYR A 359 12.75 -28.59 -5.60
C TYR A 359 13.73 -29.70 -6.01
N GLY A 360 13.27 -30.96 -6.07
CA GLY A 360 14.06 -32.11 -6.49
C GLY A 360 15.31 -32.32 -5.61
N ALA A 361 16.45 -32.61 -6.25
CA ALA A 361 17.70 -32.91 -5.56
C ALA A 361 18.27 -31.72 -4.72
N ARG A 362 17.71 -30.52 -4.88
CA ARG A 362 18.13 -29.32 -4.14
C ARG A 362 17.23 -28.99 -2.95
N GLY A 363 16.19 -29.78 -2.71
CA GLY A 363 15.19 -29.54 -1.67
C GLY A 363 15.74 -29.15 -0.31
N ASP A 364 16.59 -30.00 0.27
CA ASP A 364 17.15 -29.76 1.61
C ASP A 364 17.91 -28.43 1.68
N ARG A 365 18.61 -28.07 0.60
CA ARG A 365 19.35 -26.82 0.52
C ARG A 365 18.42 -25.61 0.39
N VAL A 366 17.35 -25.73 -0.37
CA VAL A 366 16.31 -24.68 -0.47
C VAL A 366 15.68 -24.46 0.90
N SER A 367 15.27 -25.52 1.59
CA SER A 367 14.68 -25.41 2.95
C SER A 367 15.65 -24.72 3.92
N GLN A 368 16.90 -25.19 4.00
CA GLN A 368 17.92 -24.60 4.87
C GLN A 368 18.18 -23.12 4.54
N THR A 369 18.22 -22.76 3.26
CA THR A 369 18.38 -21.35 2.88
C THR A 369 17.18 -20.53 3.31
N LEU A 370 15.94 -20.97 3.06
CA LEU A 370 14.74 -20.24 3.45
C LEU A 370 14.64 -20.06 4.97
N GLN A 371 14.96 -21.08 5.76
CA GLN A 371 14.99 -20.96 7.23
C GLN A 371 16.02 -19.91 7.71
N ARG A 372 17.22 -19.90 7.11
CA ARG A 372 18.25 -18.89 7.43
C ARG A 372 17.84 -17.51 6.94
N TRP A 373 17.18 -17.42 5.80
CA TRP A 373 16.65 -16.16 5.24
C TRP A 373 15.55 -15.58 6.13
N THR A 374 14.60 -16.41 6.59
CA THR A 374 13.59 -16.04 7.60
C THR A 374 14.26 -15.49 8.86
N SER A 375 15.34 -16.14 9.32
CA SER A 375 16.07 -15.70 10.53
C SER A 375 16.72 -14.32 10.32
N LEU A 376 17.31 -14.06 9.15
CA LEU A 376 17.85 -12.74 8.81
C LEU A 376 16.74 -11.68 8.71
N GLN A 377 15.60 -12.01 8.10
CA GLN A 377 14.49 -11.06 8.01
C GLN A 377 13.91 -10.73 9.38
N LYS A 378 13.72 -11.71 10.26
CA LYS A 378 13.30 -11.47 11.64
C LYS A 378 14.30 -10.55 12.37
N LYS A 379 15.59 -10.88 12.29
CA LYS A 379 16.68 -10.08 12.88
C LYS A 379 16.61 -8.63 12.39
N HIS A 380 16.54 -8.41 11.08
CA HIS A 380 16.59 -7.05 10.52
C HIS A 380 15.28 -6.28 10.72
N PHE A 381 14.14 -6.90 10.46
CA PHE A 381 12.84 -6.23 10.37
C PHE A 381 12.05 -6.18 11.68
N TYR A 382 12.32 -7.06 12.64
CA TYR A 382 11.69 -6.99 13.97
C TYR A 382 12.68 -6.60 15.05
N ASP A 383 13.88 -7.19 15.05
CA ASP A 383 14.75 -7.12 16.24
C ASP A 383 15.72 -5.91 16.20
N GLN A 384 16.17 -5.47 15.02
CA GLN A 384 17.21 -4.44 14.89
C GLN A 384 16.69 -3.07 14.46
N ASN A 385 16.08 -2.97 13.28
CA ASN A 385 15.55 -1.72 12.76
C ASN A 385 14.28 -1.99 11.93
N PRO A 386 13.08 -1.90 12.52
CA PRO A 386 11.83 -2.14 11.80
C PRO A 386 11.59 -1.24 10.59
N LEU A 387 12.26 -0.09 10.51
CA LEU A 387 12.16 0.83 9.37
C LEU A 387 13.06 0.42 8.19
N ILE A 388 14.04 -0.47 8.39
CA ILE A 388 15.00 -0.83 7.34
C ILE A 388 14.33 -1.49 6.14
N TYR A 389 13.17 -2.13 6.33
CA TYR A 389 12.42 -2.74 5.24
C TYR A 389 11.96 -1.73 4.19
N PHE A 390 11.62 -0.50 4.58
CA PHE A 390 11.13 0.52 3.65
C PHE A 390 12.17 0.85 2.58
N TYR A 391 13.47 0.86 2.92
CA TYR A 391 14.56 0.99 1.95
C TYR A 391 14.51 -0.08 0.84
N LEU A 392 14.01 -1.27 1.15
CA LEU A 392 13.90 -2.37 0.21
C LEU A 392 12.58 -2.37 -0.55
N ALA A 393 11.46 -2.02 0.09
CA ALA A 393 10.09 -2.04 -0.45
C ALA A 393 9.95 -1.31 -1.80
N GLY A 394 8.86 -1.50 -2.53
CA GLY A 394 8.53 -0.57 -3.62
C GLY A 394 8.14 0.79 -3.04
N GLU A 395 7.83 1.74 -3.90
CA GLU A 395 7.33 3.07 -3.53
C GLU A 395 6.51 3.59 -4.70
N LEU A 396 5.22 3.79 -4.46
CA LEU A 396 4.30 4.38 -5.40
C LEU A 396 4.21 5.88 -5.12
N ARG A 397 3.82 6.67 -6.13
CA ARG A 397 3.60 8.13 -5.96
C ARG A 397 2.56 8.44 -4.87
N GLN A 398 1.59 7.55 -4.73
CA GLN A 398 0.55 7.56 -3.72
C GLN A 398 1.12 7.61 -2.31
N ASP A 399 2.21 6.89 -2.05
CA ASP A 399 2.81 6.82 -0.72
C ASP A 399 3.42 8.17 -0.33
N GLU A 400 4.16 8.79 -1.27
CA GLU A 400 4.81 10.10 -1.09
C GLU A 400 3.79 11.23 -0.92
N ILE A 401 2.74 11.22 -1.73
CA ILE A 401 1.68 12.23 -1.65
C ILE A 401 0.82 12.02 -0.40
N GLY A 402 0.56 10.75 -0.04
CA GLY A 402 -0.09 10.40 1.21
C GLY A 402 0.68 10.92 2.43
N GLU A 403 2.01 10.78 2.45
CA GLU A 403 2.86 11.34 3.50
C GLU A 403 2.70 12.85 3.63
N ASN A 404 2.78 13.59 2.52
CA ASN A 404 2.58 15.04 2.52
C ASN A 404 1.17 15.44 3.01
N ALA A 405 0.16 14.58 2.77
CA ALA A 405 -1.20 14.77 3.22
C ALA A 405 -1.47 14.34 4.67
N GLY A 406 -0.49 13.73 5.35
CA GLY A 406 -0.68 13.10 6.67
C GLY A 406 -1.51 11.80 6.64
N ILE A 407 -1.69 11.20 5.46
CA ILE A 407 -2.41 9.94 5.24
C ILE A 407 -1.39 8.86 4.95
N LEU A 408 -0.97 8.14 5.99
CA LEU A 408 0.13 7.18 5.92
C LEU A 408 -0.33 5.74 6.06
N ALA A 409 -0.56 5.06 4.93
CA ALA A 409 -0.65 3.58 4.92
C ALA A 409 0.67 2.95 5.39
N ARG A 410 1.79 3.56 4.97
CA ARG A 410 3.16 3.19 5.34
C ARG A 410 4.05 4.42 5.22
N ARG A 411 5.20 4.38 5.87
CA ARG A 411 6.22 5.43 5.68
C ARG A 411 6.85 5.29 4.29
N PRO A 412 6.98 6.38 3.52
CA PRO A 412 7.85 6.41 2.35
C PRO A 412 9.30 6.14 2.72
N LYS A 413 10.09 5.86 1.69
CA LYS A 413 11.53 5.74 1.81
C LYS A 413 12.12 7.11 2.12
N PRO A 414 13.24 7.18 2.85
CA PRO A 414 14.01 8.42 2.91
C PRO A 414 14.36 8.88 1.50
N SER A 415 13.80 10.02 1.09
CA SER A 415 14.04 10.56 -0.25
C SER A 415 15.51 10.94 -0.40
N PHE A 416 16.04 10.88 -1.62
CA PHE A 416 17.45 11.24 -1.83
C PHE A 416 17.72 12.70 -1.45
N GLN A 417 16.76 13.59 -1.68
CA GLN A 417 16.82 14.98 -1.24
C GLN A 417 16.86 15.10 0.29
N SER A 418 16.04 14.33 1.01
CA SER A 418 16.05 14.37 2.48
C SER A 418 17.41 13.99 3.06
N ILE A 419 18.07 12.97 2.50
CA ILE A 419 19.42 12.55 2.89
C ILE A 419 20.47 13.60 2.51
N LEU A 420 20.33 14.22 1.32
CA LEU A 420 21.22 15.29 0.88
C LEU A 420 21.16 16.51 1.82
N ASN A 421 19.97 16.82 2.34
CA ASN A 421 19.69 17.99 3.19
C ASN A 421 19.98 17.80 4.68
N LEU A 422 20.33 16.59 5.14
CA LEU A 422 20.74 16.37 6.52
C LEU A 422 21.94 17.28 6.88
N ASP A 423 22.02 17.75 8.12
CA ASP A 423 23.27 18.36 8.59
C ASP A 423 24.38 17.29 8.73
N ASP A 424 25.63 17.71 8.97
CA ASP A 424 26.76 16.78 9.02
C ASP A 424 26.65 15.75 10.16
N GLU A 425 26.03 16.11 11.29
CA GLU A 425 25.86 15.20 12.44
C GLU A 425 24.77 14.17 12.16
N ALA A 426 23.61 14.61 11.68
CA ALA A 426 22.49 13.77 11.29
C ALA A 426 22.86 12.86 10.11
N TYR A 427 23.59 13.37 9.12
CA TYR A 427 24.12 12.56 8.02
C TYR A 427 25.08 11.48 8.52
N ALA A 428 26.03 11.83 9.42
CA ALA A 428 26.95 10.84 9.98
C ALA A 428 26.23 9.77 10.80
N ALA A 429 25.19 10.16 11.56
CA ALA A 429 24.35 9.23 12.31
C ALA A 429 23.58 8.27 11.37
N TRP A 430 22.92 8.81 10.35
CA TRP A 430 22.20 8.02 9.33
C TRP A 430 23.14 7.06 8.58
N ALA A 431 24.33 7.53 8.18
CA ALA A 431 25.29 6.70 7.46
C ALA A 431 25.82 5.55 8.33
N ALA A 432 26.06 5.81 9.62
CA ALA A 432 26.50 4.81 10.58
C ALA A 432 25.38 3.86 11.06
N SER A 433 24.11 4.22 10.87
CA SER A 433 22.97 3.34 11.14
C SER A 433 22.53 2.62 9.87
N ASP A 434 21.80 3.31 9.00
CA ASP A 434 20.94 2.72 7.99
C ASP A 434 21.77 2.28 6.78
N LEU A 435 22.67 3.14 6.30
CA LEU A 435 23.54 2.79 5.17
C LEU A 435 24.48 1.64 5.52
N GLN A 436 25.11 1.68 6.70
CA GLN A 436 25.97 0.59 7.18
C GLN A 436 25.18 -0.71 7.37
N MET A 437 23.94 -0.63 7.88
CA MET A 437 23.07 -1.80 8.03
C MET A 437 22.70 -2.40 6.67
N LEU A 438 22.38 -1.59 5.66
CA LEU A 438 22.12 -2.08 4.30
C LEU A 438 23.33 -2.83 3.72
N GLU A 439 24.54 -2.31 3.93
CA GLU A 439 25.77 -2.96 3.49
C GLU A 439 26.01 -4.31 4.21
N ALA A 440 25.79 -4.35 5.52
CA ALA A 440 25.86 -5.61 6.28
C ALA A 440 24.79 -6.60 5.83
N MET A 441 23.57 -6.14 5.55
CA MET A 441 22.50 -6.95 5.00
C MET A 441 22.90 -7.53 3.65
N TYR A 442 23.49 -6.73 2.74
CA TYR A 442 23.97 -7.22 1.45
C TYR A 442 24.93 -8.40 1.63
N ASP A 443 25.93 -8.27 2.49
CA ASP A 443 26.91 -9.33 2.74
C ASP A 443 26.25 -10.61 3.31
N GLU A 444 25.33 -10.46 4.26
CA GLU A 444 24.63 -11.59 4.88
C GLU A 444 23.71 -12.33 3.89
N TYR A 445 22.90 -11.61 3.11
CA TYR A 445 21.99 -12.21 2.14
C TYR A 445 22.72 -12.74 0.90
N ALA A 446 23.72 -12.01 0.38
CA ALA A 446 24.57 -12.49 -0.71
C ALA A 446 25.34 -13.74 -0.28
N GLY A 447 25.81 -13.81 0.97
CA GLY A 447 26.45 -15.00 1.54
C GLY A 447 25.55 -16.23 1.67
N LEU A 448 24.21 -16.05 1.70
CA LEU A 448 23.26 -17.16 1.60
C LEU A 448 22.99 -17.57 0.15
N LEU A 449 23.02 -16.62 -0.78
CA LEU A 449 22.73 -16.85 -2.20
C LEU A 449 23.94 -17.44 -2.95
N GLU A 450 25.14 -16.91 -2.76
CA GLU A 450 26.36 -17.30 -3.49
C GLU A 450 26.64 -18.82 -3.47
N PRO A 451 26.46 -19.53 -2.34
CA PRO A 451 26.69 -20.97 -2.32
C PRO A 451 25.67 -21.77 -3.15
N LEU A 452 24.50 -21.21 -3.46
CA LEU A 452 23.45 -21.90 -4.21
C LEU A 452 23.85 -22.07 -5.68
N PRO A 453 23.74 -23.29 -6.24
CA PRO A 453 23.97 -23.49 -7.66
C PRO A 453 22.96 -22.69 -8.49
N LYS A 454 23.45 -22.00 -9.53
CA LYS A 454 22.56 -21.37 -10.51
C LYS A 454 21.66 -22.44 -11.15
N PRO A 455 20.38 -22.14 -11.46
CA PRO A 455 19.50 -23.07 -12.15
C PRO A 455 20.10 -23.54 -13.48
N THR A 456 20.02 -24.84 -13.78
CA THR A 456 20.30 -25.36 -15.13
C THR A 456 19.20 -24.92 -16.10
N ASP A 457 19.41 -25.08 -17.40
CA ASP A 457 18.40 -24.70 -18.41
C ASP A 457 17.04 -25.39 -18.17
N ASP A 458 17.05 -26.67 -17.77
CA ASP A 458 15.83 -27.42 -17.45
C ASP A 458 15.15 -26.94 -16.15
N GLU A 459 15.91 -26.40 -15.20
CA GLU A 459 15.39 -25.93 -13.90
C GLU A 459 14.92 -24.47 -13.94
N LYS A 460 15.38 -23.68 -14.92
CA LYS A 460 14.99 -22.27 -15.06
C LYS A 460 13.47 -22.11 -15.13
N GLY A 461 12.79 -23.03 -15.80
CA GLY A 461 11.33 -23.03 -15.94
C GLY A 461 10.56 -23.58 -14.74
N GLY A 462 11.23 -24.17 -13.74
CA GLY A 462 10.59 -24.82 -12.60
C GLY A 462 10.68 -24.03 -11.29
N LEU A 463 10.19 -24.64 -10.22
CA LEU A 463 10.14 -24.05 -8.86
C LEU A 463 11.50 -23.64 -8.30
N TYR A 464 12.57 -24.37 -8.64
CA TYR A 464 13.92 -23.97 -8.23
C TYR A 464 14.38 -22.69 -8.94
N GLY A 465 14.04 -22.53 -10.22
CA GLY A 465 14.29 -21.30 -10.96
C GLY A 465 13.54 -20.11 -10.35
N GLU A 466 12.26 -20.28 -10.05
CA GLU A 466 11.44 -19.25 -9.39
C GLU A 466 12.03 -18.86 -8.02
N PHE A 467 12.37 -19.84 -7.19
CA PHE A 467 13.02 -19.63 -5.89
C PHE A 467 14.34 -18.87 -6.02
N TYR A 468 15.24 -19.34 -6.89
CA TYR A 468 16.55 -18.71 -7.07
C TYR A 468 16.41 -17.27 -7.56
N ASP A 469 15.49 -17.02 -8.50
CA ASP A 469 15.27 -15.70 -9.06
C ASP A 469 14.74 -14.73 -8.00
N GLY A 470 13.80 -15.17 -7.16
CA GLY A 470 13.30 -14.34 -6.06
C GLY A 470 14.41 -13.92 -5.08
N LEU A 471 15.27 -14.86 -4.67
CA LEU A 471 16.42 -14.53 -3.81
C LEU A 471 17.43 -13.61 -4.51
N TRP A 472 17.69 -13.84 -5.79
CA TRP A 472 18.59 -13.01 -6.57
C TRP A 472 18.07 -11.58 -6.74
N VAL A 473 16.78 -11.41 -7.05
CA VAL A 473 16.14 -10.09 -7.14
C VAL A 473 16.22 -9.37 -5.80
N TYR A 474 15.98 -10.06 -4.69
CA TYR A 474 16.10 -9.50 -3.34
C TYR A 474 17.52 -8.97 -3.05
N VAL A 475 18.56 -9.75 -3.34
CA VAL A 475 19.96 -9.30 -3.15
C VAL A 475 20.29 -8.12 -4.06
N ARG A 476 19.84 -8.15 -5.32
CA ARG A 476 20.02 -7.02 -6.24
C ARG A 476 19.29 -5.77 -5.76
N ARG A 477 18.16 -5.91 -5.05
CA ARG A 477 17.44 -4.76 -4.52
C ARG A 477 18.26 -4.05 -3.45
N ILE A 478 18.87 -4.81 -2.55
CA ILE A 478 19.78 -4.24 -1.53
C ILE A 478 20.97 -3.54 -2.23
N GLU A 479 21.60 -4.20 -3.21
CA GLU A 479 22.75 -3.64 -3.92
C GLU A 479 22.43 -2.36 -4.70
N HIS A 480 21.27 -2.34 -5.37
CA HIS A 480 20.74 -1.18 -6.08
C HIS A 480 20.50 -0.02 -5.13
N THR A 481 19.81 -0.27 -4.01
CA THR A 481 19.57 0.73 -2.96
C THR A 481 20.88 1.30 -2.42
N ILE A 482 21.89 0.46 -2.12
CA ILE A 482 23.22 0.92 -1.68
C ILE A 482 23.87 1.81 -2.75
N ALA A 483 23.86 1.38 -4.02
CA ALA A 483 24.47 2.14 -5.11
C ALA A 483 23.87 3.55 -5.23
N LEU A 484 22.54 3.67 -5.12
CA LEU A 484 21.84 4.95 -5.17
C LEU A 484 22.22 5.85 -3.99
N TYR A 485 22.17 5.36 -2.74
CA TYR A 485 22.53 6.16 -1.56
C TYR A 485 24.02 6.50 -1.46
N ARG A 486 24.91 5.63 -1.97
CA ARG A 486 26.34 5.96 -2.16
C ARG A 486 26.52 7.04 -3.22
N GLY A 487 25.68 7.02 -4.27
CA GLY A 487 25.57 8.11 -5.23
C GLY A 487 25.18 9.45 -4.58
N VAL A 488 24.14 9.47 -3.73
CA VAL A 488 23.72 10.67 -2.98
C VAL A 488 24.83 11.18 -2.06
N THR A 489 25.55 10.28 -1.39
CA THR A 489 26.73 10.61 -0.58
C THR A 489 27.80 11.33 -1.41
N ALA A 490 28.06 10.85 -2.64
CA ALA A 490 28.99 11.52 -3.54
C ALA A 490 28.47 12.90 -3.99
N VAL A 491 27.16 13.04 -4.27
CA VAL A 491 26.53 14.33 -4.59
C VAL A 491 26.73 15.35 -3.46
N ARG A 492 26.53 14.94 -2.19
CA ARG A 492 26.81 15.80 -1.03
C ARG A 492 28.26 16.30 -1.00
N GLY A 493 29.21 15.41 -1.27
CA GLY A 493 30.62 15.77 -1.39
C GLY A 493 30.90 16.78 -2.51
N ALA A 494 30.16 16.71 -3.62
CA ALA A 494 30.29 17.65 -4.73
C ALA A 494 29.82 19.06 -4.37
N ILE A 495 28.72 19.17 -3.62
CA ILE A 495 28.23 20.46 -3.09
C ILE A 495 29.29 21.09 -2.20
N ALA A 496 29.87 20.32 -1.27
CA ALA A 496 30.94 20.79 -0.39
C ALA A 496 32.19 21.23 -1.17
N ALA A 497 32.60 20.46 -2.19
CA ALA A 497 33.74 20.80 -3.04
C ALA A 497 33.50 22.09 -3.86
N ARG A 498 32.29 22.26 -4.40
CA ARG A 498 31.87 23.48 -5.10
C ARG A 498 31.89 24.70 -4.17
N ALA A 499 31.33 24.57 -2.97
CA ALA A 499 31.35 25.64 -1.97
C ALA A 499 32.78 26.03 -1.54
N ALA A 500 33.70 25.07 -1.53
CA ALA A 500 35.12 25.30 -1.26
C ALA A 500 35.92 25.86 -2.46
N GLY A 501 35.33 25.90 -3.67
CA GLY A 501 36.02 26.30 -4.90
C GLY A 501 37.09 25.30 -5.39
N ASP A 502 37.02 24.04 -4.98
CA ASP A 502 37.97 23.00 -5.37
C ASP A 502 37.49 22.27 -6.65
N GLU A 503 37.80 22.85 -7.81
CA GLU A 503 37.40 22.31 -9.11
C GLU A 503 37.96 20.91 -9.38
N ALA A 504 39.17 20.61 -8.91
CA ALA A 504 39.80 19.31 -9.13
C ALA A 504 39.09 18.20 -8.32
N LEU A 505 38.76 18.49 -7.06
CA LEU A 505 37.96 17.61 -6.22
C LEU A 505 36.55 17.45 -6.80
N LEU A 506 35.91 18.53 -7.23
CA LEU A 506 34.59 18.50 -7.86
C LEU A 506 34.54 17.56 -9.08
N MET A 507 35.52 17.67 -9.99
CA MET A 507 35.63 16.77 -11.15
C MET A 507 35.80 15.30 -10.75
N SER A 508 36.61 15.03 -9.72
CA SER A 508 36.80 13.67 -9.19
C SER A 508 35.50 13.10 -8.62
N ILE A 509 34.75 13.90 -7.87
CA ILE A 509 33.49 13.49 -7.26
C ILE A 509 32.39 13.31 -8.32
N GLN A 510 32.34 14.17 -9.35
CA GLN A 510 31.43 14.00 -10.49
C GLN A 510 31.64 12.64 -11.18
N ALA A 511 32.89 12.23 -11.39
CA ALA A 511 33.19 10.90 -11.92
C ALA A 511 32.74 9.79 -10.96
N GLU A 512 32.78 10.01 -9.65
CA GLU A 512 32.26 9.07 -8.67
C GLU A 512 30.72 8.96 -8.69
N VAL A 513 30.01 10.08 -8.74
CA VAL A 513 28.55 10.13 -8.91
C VAL A 513 28.14 9.33 -10.14
N GLU A 514 28.83 9.54 -11.28
CA GLU A 514 28.53 8.83 -12.52
C GLU A 514 28.78 7.32 -12.40
N ARG A 515 29.83 6.89 -11.68
CA ARG A 515 30.06 5.45 -11.43
C ARG A 515 28.92 4.82 -10.65
N TRP A 516 28.41 5.49 -9.63
CA TRP A 516 27.28 4.98 -8.84
C TRP A 516 25.98 4.96 -9.64
N ARG A 517 25.74 5.99 -10.47
CA ARG A 517 24.62 6.04 -11.42
C ARG A 517 24.66 4.89 -12.41
N MET A 518 25.80 4.65 -13.05
CA MET A 518 25.99 3.52 -13.97
C MET A 518 25.78 2.18 -13.26
N LYS A 519 26.34 2.00 -12.04
CA LYS A 519 26.14 0.78 -11.26
C LYS A 519 24.65 0.50 -11.01
N ALA A 520 23.89 1.51 -10.59
CA ALA A 520 22.45 1.36 -10.36
C ALA A 520 21.72 0.98 -11.65
N SER A 521 22.00 1.68 -12.76
CA SER A 521 21.40 1.42 -14.07
C SER A 521 21.72 0.04 -14.64
N ASP A 522 22.95 -0.45 -14.46
CA ASP A 522 23.36 -1.80 -14.87
C ASP A 522 22.56 -2.86 -14.10
N ILE A 523 22.39 -2.68 -12.78
CA ILE A 523 21.57 -3.58 -11.96
C ILE A 523 20.12 -3.56 -12.44
N THR A 524 19.53 -2.38 -12.67
CA THR A 524 18.18 -2.24 -13.21
C THR A 524 18.02 -3.00 -14.52
N THR A 525 18.96 -2.85 -15.45
CA THR A 525 18.93 -3.53 -16.75
C THR A 525 18.97 -5.05 -16.59
N GLU A 526 19.87 -5.57 -15.74
CA GLU A 526 19.96 -7.01 -15.46
C GLU A 526 18.67 -7.55 -14.83
N VAL A 527 18.12 -6.82 -13.86
CA VAL A 527 16.91 -7.22 -13.15
C VAL A 527 15.71 -7.22 -14.08
N VAL A 528 15.46 -6.15 -14.83
CA VAL A 528 14.34 -6.05 -15.77
C VAL A 528 14.36 -7.20 -16.78
N ALA A 529 15.54 -7.49 -17.36
CA ALA A 529 15.67 -8.61 -18.29
C ALA A 529 15.33 -9.95 -17.64
N ARG A 530 15.69 -10.14 -16.36
CA ARG A 530 15.37 -11.36 -15.61
C ARG A 530 13.89 -11.45 -15.24
N LEU A 531 13.27 -10.34 -14.84
CA LEU A 531 11.83 -10.27 -14.55
C LEU A 531 11.00 -10.60 -15.79
N GLN A 532 11.39 -10.07 -16.96
CA GLN A 532 10.73 -10.37 -18.24
C GLN A 532 10.93 -11.84 -18.67
N ALA A 533 12.13 -12.39 -18.46
CA ALA A 533 12.38 -13.81 -18.74
C ALA A 533 11.56 -14.75 -17.83
N ALA A 534 11.20 -14.29 -16.63
CA ALA A 534 10.39 -15.05 -15.68
C ALA A 534 8.91 -15.18 -16.10
N GLU A 535 8.41 -14.26 -16.94
CA GLU A 535 6.99 -14.19 -17.30
C GLU A 535 6.46 -15.48 -17.95
N GLY A 536 7.30 -16.17 -18.73
CA GLY A 536 6.95 -17.44 -19.36
C GLY A 536 6.71 -18.60 -18.38
N ARG A 537 6.92 -18.39 -17.08
CA ARG A 537 6.72 -19.38 -16.01
C ARG A 537 5.50 -19.10 -15.14
N TYR A 538 4.85 -17.96 -15.33
CA TYR A 538 3.66 -17.66 -14.57
C TYR A 538 2.57 -18.67 -14.86
N ARG A 539 1.78 -18.96 -13.83
CA ARG A 539 0.78 -20.04 -13.86
C ARG A 539 -0.55 -19.56 -14.43
N TYR A 540 -0.75 -18.26 -14.47
CA TYR A 540 -1.85 -17.60 -15.17
C TYR A 540 -1.37 -16.91 -16.44
N PRO A 541 -2.27 -16.66 -17.41
CA PRO A 541 -1.95 -15.88 -18.59
C PRO A 541 -1.36 -14.51 -18.25
N ILE A 542 -0.33 -14.13 -18.99
CA ILE A 542 0.39 -12.88 -18.75
C ILE A 542 -0.48 -11.65 -18.93
N GLU A 543 -1.50 -11.74 -19.79
CA GLU A 543 -2.49 -10.69 -20.04
C GLU A 543 -3.30 -10.37 -18.77
N LEU A 544 -3.56 -11.37 -17.92
CA LEU A 544 -4.25 -11.15 -16.65
C LEU A 544 -3.32 -10.63 -15.56
N LEU A 545 -2.04 -10.98 -15.64
CA LEU A 545 -1.05 -10.73 -14.60
C LEU A 545 -0.29 -9.42 -14.78
N ALA A 546 0.15 -9.07 -15.98
CA ALA A 546 1.26 -8.13 -16.15
C ALA A 546 1.12 -7.16 -17.33
N ARG A 547 -0.06 -7.10 -17.96
CA ARG A 547 -0.34 -6.21 -19.09
C ARG A 547 -1.47 -5.25 -18.74
N ASP A 548 -1.65 -4.25 -19.59
CA ASP A 548 -2.79 -3.33 -19.52
C ASP A 548 -4.10 -4.11 -19.68
N LYS A 549 -5.09 -3.74 -18.86
CA LYS A 549 -6.41 -4.37 -18.74
C LYS A 549 -7.48 -3.27 -18.71
N PRO A 550 -7.76 -2.59 -19.84
CA PRO A 550 -8.78 -1.54 -19.90
C PRO A 550 -10.18 -2.05 -19.53
N GLU A 551 -10.42 -3.35 -19.57
CA GLU A 551 -11.67 -4.00 -19.21
C GLU A 551 -11.76 -4.42 -17.73
N THR A 552 -10.72 -4.16 -16.93
CA THR A 552 -10.74 -4.43 -15.49
C THR A 552 -11.86 -3.67 -14.78
N LEU A 553 -12.38 -4.27 -13.71
CA LEU A 553 -13.40 -3.64 -12.87
C LEU A 553 -12.80 -2.84 -11.71
N THR A 554 -11.50 -2.97 -11.48
CA THR A 554 -10.74 -2.28 -10.43
C THR A 554 -10.36 -0.85 -10.83
N SER A 555 -9.88 -0.03 -9.90
CA SER A 555 -9.32 1.29 -10.21
C SER A 555 -7.96 1.27 -10.92
N TYR A 556 -7.39 0.08 -11.18
CA TYR A 556 -6.05 -0.11 -11.71
C TYR A 556 -6.10 -0.80 -13.09
N PRO A 557 -5.86 -0.09 -14.21
CA PRO A 557 -6.09 -0.55 -15.58
C PRO A 557 -5.02 -1.53 -16.10
N TYR A 558 -4.44 -2.36 -15.24
CA TYR A 558 -3.35 -3.28 -15.55
C TYR A 558 -3.30 -4.43 -14.55
N GLY A 559 -2.68 -5.55 -14.90
CA GLY A 559 -2.52 -6.67 -13.96
C GLY A 559 -1.54 -6.38 -12.82
N TYR A 560 -1.69 -7.08 -11.70
CA TYR A 560 -0.92 -6.81 -10.47
C TYR A 560 0.62 -6.96 -10.60
N LEU A 561 1.12 -7.70 -11.58
CA LEU A 561 2.54 -7.84 -11.90
C LEU A 561 3.02 -6.87 -13.01
N SER A 562 2.22 -5.89 -13.42
CA SER A 562 2.61 -4.89 -14.43
C SER A 562 3.89 -4.14 -14.02
N GLU A 563 3.98 -3.76 -12.75
CA GLU A 563 5.14 -3.07 -12.18
C GLU A 563 6.37 -3.98 -12.07
N THR A 564 6.16 -5.27 -11.82
CA THR A 564 7.22 -6.29 -11.91
C THR A 564 7.73 -6.40 -13.35
N SER A 565 6.84 -6.52 -14.32
CA SER A 565 7.17 -6.71 -15.74
C SER A 565 7.95 -5.53 -16.34
N THR A 566 7.56 -4.32 -15.96
CA THR A 566 8.20 -3.08 -16.40
C THR A 566 9.44 -2.71 -15.57
N GLY A 567 9.66 -3.38 -14.43
CA GLY A 567 10.66 -3.00 -13.44
C GLY A 567 10.44 -1.58 -12.91
N HIS A 568 9.18 -1.19 -12.72
CA HIS A 568 8.77 0.17 -12.33
C HIS A 568 9.57 0.71 -11.13
N PHE A 569 9.69 -0.07 -10.06
CA PHE A 569 10.37 0.35 -8.82
C PHE A 569 11.91 0.44 -8.90
N TRP A 570 12.50 -0.03 -10.01
CA TRP A 570 13.92 0.08 -10.29
C TRP A 570 14.18 1.33 -11.12
N THR A 571 13.47 1.43 -12.25
CA THR A 571 13.57 2.55 -13.20
C THR A 571 13.14 3.87 -12.57
N ARG A 572 12.09 3.87 -11.73
CA ARG A 572 11.68 5.06 -10.97
C ARG A 572 12.81 5.58 -10.06
N ARG A 573 13.47 4.71 -9.31
CA ARG A 573 14.57 5.13 -8.41
C ARG A 573 15.80 5.61 -9.18
N ASP A 574 16.11 5.00 -10.32
CA ASP A 574 17.18 5.48 -11.21
C ASP A 574 16.86 6.88 -11.73
N ALA A 575 15.61 7.13 -12.13
CA ALA A 575 15.16 8.44 -12.59
C ALA A 575 15.25 9.49 -11.48
N GLN A 576 14.75 9.19 -10.28
CA GLN A 576 14.84 10.10 -9.12
C GLN A 576 16.28 10.47 -8.77
N PHE A 577 17.22 9.51 -8.85
CA PHE A 577 18.63 9.82 -8.62
C PHE A 577 19.23 10.64 -9.77
N ALA A 578 18.86 10.35 -11.02
CA ALA A 578 19.31 11.14 -12.17
C ALA A 578 18.80 12.59 -12.11
N ASP A 579 17.56 12.80 -11.69
CA ASP A 579 16.95 14.12 -11.53
C ASP A 579 17.67 14.91 -10.42
N LEU A 580 17.94 14.30 -9.25
CA LEU A 580 18.74 14.92 -8.20
C LEU A 580 20.13 15.35 -8.69
N VAL A 581 20.80 14.48 -9.46
CA VAL A 581 22.12 14.76 -10.04
C VAL A 581 22.02 15.93 -11.03
N ALA A 582 20.98 15.96 -11.86
CA ALA A 582 20.73 17.06 -12.77
C ALA A 582 20.52 18.37 -12.00
N ASP A 583 19.67 18.39 -10.99
CA ASP A 583 19.39 19.59 -10.20
C ASP A 583 20.64 20.16 -9.49
N VAL A 584 21.56 19.30 -9.03
CA VAL A 584 22.80 19.77 -8.39
C VAL A 584 23.87 20.24 -9.40
N PHE A 585 23.98 19.60 -10.56
CA PHE A 585 25.06 19.86 -11.51
C PHE A 585 24.69 20.73 -12.71
N GLU A 586 23.41 20.77 -13.11
CA GLU A 586 22.95 21.65 -14.19
C GLU A 586 22.91 23.09 -13.70
N THR A 587 23.58 23.99 -14.45
CA THR A 587 23.54 25.41 -14.16
C THR A 587 22.22 25.99 -14.67
N ARG A 588 21.18 25.97 -13.86
CA ARG A 588 20.11 26.96 -14.01
C ARG A 588 20.61 28.28 -13.42
N PRO A 589 20.44 29.43 -14.09
CA PRO A 589 20.71 30.71 -13.46
C PRO A 589 19.69 30.90 -12.33
N GLU A 590 20.09 30.49 -11.13
CA GLU A 590 19.38 30.71 -9.87
C GLU A 590 19.84 32.05 -9.32
N VAL A 591 19.36 33.11 -9.97
CA VAL A 591 19.61 34.48 -9.59
C VAL A 591 18.32 35.26 -9.78
N TRP A 592 18.02 36.13 -8.82
CA TRP A 592 16.96 37.11 -8.99
C TRP A 592 17.17 37.93 -10.26
N ALA A 593 16.08 38.25 -10.95
CA ALA A 593 16.09 39.27 -11.97
C ALA A 593 16.52 40.61 -11.34
N GLU A 594 17.20 41.44 -12.10
CA GLU A 594 17.65 42.74 -11.62
C GLU A 594 16.55 43.81 -11.80
N PRO A 595 16.30 44.69 -10.80
CA PRO A 595 16.93 44.71 -9.48
C PRO A 595 16.43 43.57 -8.58
N ALA A 596 17.35 42.96 -7.82
CA ALA A 596 17.03 41.92 -6.84
C ALA A 596 16.25 42.50 -5.63
N PRO A 597 15.39 41.69 -4.98
CA PRO A 597 14.70 42.09 -3.77
C PRO A 597 15.64 42.28 -2.57
N ASP A 598 15.33 43.24 -1.69
CA ASP A 598 16.06 43.48 -0.43
C ASP A 598 15.10 44.06 0.64
N PRO A 599 14.90 43.41 1.80
CA PRO A 599 15.44 42.11 2.19
C PRO A 599 14.72 40.93 1.52
N ILE A 600 15.39 39.77 1.51
CA ILE A 600 14.80 38.49 1.11
C ILE A 600 14.26 37.79 2.36
N TYR A 601 13.06 37.24 2.21
CA TYR A 601 12.44 36.39 3.19
C TYR A 601 12.16 35.02 2.58
N LEU A 602 12.23 33.99 3.42
CA LEU A 602 11.94 32.62 3.05
C LEU A 602 10.83 32.05 3.93
N THR A 603 10.14 31.05 3.40
CA THR A 603 9.15 30.24 4.10
C THR A 603 9.17 28.83 3.50
N ASP A 604 8.79 27.84 4.29
CA ASP A 604 8.64 26.45 3.88
C ASP A 604 7.19 26.00 4.14
N GLY A 605 6.88 24.73 3.87
CA GLY A 605 5.54 24.18 4.11
C GLY A 605 5.04 24.38 5.54
N ASP A 606 5.93 24.35 6.55
CA ASP A 606 5.59 24.60 7.96
C ASP A 606 5.17 26.06 8.22
N GLY A 607 5.65 26.99 7.39
CA GLY A 607 5.28 28.39 7.40
C GLY A 607 3.96 28.70 6.70
N VAL A 608 3.34 27.74 6.00
CA VAL A 608 2.11 27.97 5.21
C VAL A 608 0.89 27.36 5.91
N THR A 609 -0.16 28.15 6.10
CA THR A 609 -1.44 27.68 6.64
C THR A 609 -2.58 28.01 5.67
N LEU A 610 -3.33 26.99 5.23
CA LEU A 610 -4.60 27.18 4.52
C LEU A 610 -5.69 27.62 5.52
N THR A 611 -6.19 28.83 5.37
CA THR A 611 -7.23 29.42 6.24
C THR A 611 -8.63 29.34 5.63
N GLU A 612 -8.72 29.20 4.31
CA GLU A 612 -9.98 29.01 3.58
C GLU A 612 -9.73 28.04 2.41
N PRO A 613 -10.47 26.92 2.29
CA PRO A 613 -11.44 26.41 3.25
C PRO A 613 -10.76 25.98 4.56
N ASN A 614 -11.44 26.20 5.69
CA ASN A 614 -10.96 25.73 6.99
C ASN A 614 -11.24 24.22 7.14
N ASN A 615 -10.43 23.41 6.47
CA ASN A 615 -10.51 21.96 6.48
C ASN A 615 -9.11 21.38 6.71
N PRO A 616 -8.87 20.63 7.80
CA PRO A 616 -7.54 20.10 8.11
C PRO A 616 -6.93 19.21 7.03
N VAL A 617 -7.76 18.41 6.34
CA VAL A 617 -7.29 17.52 5.27
C VAL A 617 -6.84 18.34 4.07
N ALA A 618 -7.64 19.33 3.66
CA ALA A 618 -7.29 20.21 2.56
C ALA A 618 -6.07 21.08 2.89
N GLY A 619 -5.97 21.54 4.15
CA GLY A 619 -4.80 22.23 4.66
C GLY A 619 -3.56 21.39 4.45
N ASN A 620 -3.49 20.21 5.07
CA ASN A 620 -2.32 19.33 4.97
C ASN A 620 -1.98 18.96 3.52
N VAL A 621 -2.97 18.59 2.71
CA VAL A 621 -2.75 18.19 1.32
C VAL A 621 -2.18 19.35 0.49
N ILE A 622 -2.82 20.53 0.54
CA ILE A 622 -2.44 21.65 -0.33
C ILE A 622 -1.15 22.30 0.16
N THR A 623 -0.95 22.46 1.47
CA THR A 623 0.29 23.02 2.02
C THR A 623 1.46 22.04 1.91
N GLY A 624 1.20 20.73 1.96
CA GLY A 624 2.21 19.69 1.72
C GLY A 624 2.82 19.69 0.32
N PHE A 625 2.21 20.41 -0.64
CA PHE A 625 2.78 20.64 -1.97
C PHE A 625 3.55 21.96 -2.12
N MET A 626 3.58 22.81 -1.09
CA MET A 626 4.26 24.10 -1.16
C MET A 626 5.78 23.90 -0.95
N PRO A 627 6.63 24.24 -1.94
CA PRO A 627 8.08 24.19 -1.75
C PRO A 627 8.54 25.30 -0.80
N GLN A 628 9.86 25.40 -0.57
CA GLN A 628 10.39 26.65 -0.03
C GLN A 628 10.08 27.78 -1.04
N MET A 629 9.61 28.90 -0.51
CA MET A 629 9.25 30.07 -1.29
C MET A 629 10.04 31.26 -0.81
N LEU A 630 10.44 32.09 -1.75
CA LEU A 630 11.18 33.31 -1.51
C LEU A 630 10.30 34.52 -1.79
N PHE A 631 10.39 35.52 -0.91
CA PHE A 631 9.63 36.76 -0.99
C PHE A 631 10.58 37.94 -0.78
N GLY A 632 10.33 39.04 -1.48
CA GLY A 632 10.99 40.29 -1.13
C GLY A 632 10.49 41.47 -1.94
N LEU A 633 10.62 42.67 -1.37
CA LEU A 633 10.22 43.90 -2.05
C LEU A 633 11.33 44.34 -3.01
N VAL A 634 10.93 44.73 -4.21
CA VAL A 634 11.83 45.19 -5.25
C VAL A 634 11.72 46.70 -5.42
N GLY A 635 12.86 47.39 -5.35
CA GLY A 635 12.93 48.86 -5.44
C GLY A 635 12.35 49.58 -4.22
N ASP A 636 12.06 50.87 -4.36
CA ASP A 636 11.53 51.72 -3.27
C ASP A 636 10.07 51.37 -2.85
N VAL A 637 9.50 50.24 -3.34
CA VAL A 637 8.24 49.52 -2.95
C VAL A 637 7.19 49.26 -4.07
N ASP A 638 7.60 49.25 -5.33
CA ASP A 638 6.65 49.13 -6.46
C ASP A 638 6.15 47.69 -6.72
N ALA A 639 6.92 46.67 -6.31
CA ALA A 639 6.58 45.27 -6.55
C ALA A 639 7.04 44.32 -5.44
N LEU A 640 6.29 43.24 -5.25
CA LEU A 640 6.70 42.05 -4.50
C LEU A 640 7.24 41.02 -5.50
N ALA A 641 8.48 40.60 -5.33
CA ALA A 641 9.01 39.42 -5.98
C ALA A 641 8.65 38.18 -5.14
N VAL A 642 8.13 37.17 -5.82
CA VAL A 642 7.81 35.85 -5.25
C VAL A 642 8.47 34.81 -6.13
N ALA A 643 9.15 33.83 -5.54
CA ALA A 643 9.78 32.75 -6.29
C ALA A 643 9.71 31.42 -5.56
N LEU A 644 9.92 30.33 -6.29
CA LEU A 644 10.05 28.98 -5.73
C LEU A 644 11.54 28.64 -5.58
N ASP A 645 11.87 27.88 -4.56
CA ASP A 645 13.22 27.41 -4.27
C ASP A 645 13.14 25.94 -3.82
N HIS A 646 13.14 25.01 -4.76
CA HIS A 646 13.00 23.59 -4.47
C HIS A 646 14.28 22.98 -3.87
N ASN A 647 15.45 23.59 -4.11
CA ASN A 647 16.74 23.09 -3.62
C ASN A 647 17.17 23.74 -2.29
N ALA A 648 16.37 24.69 -1.79
CA ALA A 648 16.54 25.43 -0.54
C ALA A 648 17.87 26.19 -0.45
N ASN A 649 18.36 26.73 -1.56
CA ASN A 649 19.64 27.44 -1.59
C ASN A 649 19.54 28.96 -1.42
N GLY A 650 18.32 29.50 -1.22
CA GLY A 650 18.08 30.92 -1.03
C GLY A 650 18.03 31.72 -2.34
N GLN A 651 18.00 31.05 -3.49
CA GLN A 651 17.90 31.67 -4.81
C GLN A 651 16.67 31.17 -5.55
N PRO A 652 16.06 32.00 -6.42
CA PRO A 652 14.89 31.58 -7.17
C PRO A 652 15.27 30.51 -8.19
N ASP A 653 14.49 29.43 -8.23
CA ASP A 653 14.62 28.44 -9.30
C ASP A 653 14.42 29.11 -10.66
N GLY A 654 15.19 28.67 -11.66
CA GLY A 654 15.16 29.27 -12.99
C GLY A 654 13.75 29.38 -13.59
N GLY A 655 13.27 30.60 -13.76
CA GLY A 655 11.95 30.89 -14.33
C GLY A 655 10.77 30.87 -13.35
N SER A 656 11.02 30.69 -12.04
CA SER A 656 9.98 30.69 -11.00
C SER A 656 9.63 32.07 -10.46
N GLU A 657 10.48 33.09 -10.69
CA GLU A 657 10.24 34.45 -10.20
C GLU A 657 9.02 35.09 -10.87
N LEU A 658 8.08 35.52 -10.03
CA LEU A 658 6.96 36.37 -10.36
C LEU A 658 7.13 37.74 -9.69
N ARG A 659 6.96 38.82 -10.45
CA ARG A 659 6.88 40.18 -9.91
C ARG A 659 5.43 40.65 -9.93
N VAL A 660 4.90 40.93 -8.75
CA VAL A 660 3.54 41.42 -8.57
C VAL A 660 3.62 42.91 -8.27
N GLU A 661 3.08 43.74 -9.16
CA GLU A 661 2.95 45.18 -8.91
C GLU A 661 1.88 45.42 -7.82
N GLY A 662 2.10 46.42 -6.97
CA GLY A 662 1.19 46.69 -5.88
C GLY A 662 1.33 48.07 -5.28
N ALA A 663 0.56 48.31 -4.23
CA ALA A 663 0.54 49.57 -3.50
C ALA A 663 0.90 49.33 -2.04
N ARG A 664 1.80 50.16 -1.53
CA ARG A 664 2.17 50.21 -0.11
C ARG A 664 1.31 51.23 0.63
N THR A 665 0.84 50.85 1.81
CA THR A 665 0.35 51.74 2.87
C THR A 665 1.33 51.73 4.05
N ASP A 666 1.05 52.47 5.13
CA ASP A 666 1.98 52.63 6.25
C ASP A 666 2.41 51.28 6.86
N ASP A 667 1.49 50.30 6.96
CA ASP A 667 1.73 49.02 7.63
C ASP A 667 1.56 47.78 6.73
N THR A 668 1.13 47.94 5.47
CA THR A 668 0.86 46.81 4.56
C THR A 668 1.24 47.11 3.12
N TRP A 669 1.55 46.07 2.36
CA TRP A 669 1.65 46.12 0.90
C TRP A 669 0.61 45.18 0.30
N VAL A 670 -0.08 45.60 -0.77
CA VAL A 670 -1.09 44.79 -1.46
C VAL A 670 -0.84 44.83 -2.97
N GLY A 671 -0.75 43.67 -3.60
CA GLY A 671 -0.63 43.52 -5.05
C GLY A 671 -1.48 42.39 -5.58
N GLN A 672 -1.78 42.44 -6.88
CA GLN A 672 -2.62 41.45 -7.56
C GLN A 672 -1.97 40.99 -8.86
N THR A 673 -2.19 39.71 -9.19
CA THR A 673 -1.77 39.10 -10.45
C THR A 673 -2.90 38.24 -11.00
N ASP A 674 -2.97 38.08 -12.32
CA ASP A 674 -3.96 37.23 -12.97
C ASP A 674 -3.81 35.76 -12.56
N ALA A 675 -2.57 35.31 -12.38
CA ALA A 675 -2.24 33.98 -11.91
C ALA A 675 -0.87 33.92 -11.24
N TRP A 676 -0.74 33.00 -10.30
CA TRP A 676 0.54 32.51 -9.78
C TRP A 676 0.51 30.99 -9.78
N THR A 677 1.52 30.37 -10.40
CA THR A 677 1.56 28.94 -10.65
C THR A 677 2.64 28.29 -9.80
N LEU A 678 2.23 27.27 -9.05
CA LEU A 678 3.11 26.40 -8.28
C LEU A 678 3.51 25.21 -9.15
N ASP A 679 4.81 24.97 -9.29
CA ASP A 679 5.33 23.73 -9.86
C ASP A 679 5.24 22.65 -8.78
N VAL A 680 4.24 21.78 -8.84
CA VAL A 680 4.03 20.76 -7.80
C VAL A 680 4.96 19.59 -8.08
N ARG A 681 5.77 19.23 -7.08
CA ARG A 681 6.71 18.10 -7.12
C ARG A 681 6.39 17.09 -6.02
N ASP A 682 6.69 15.83 -6.28
CA ASP A 682 6.69 14.82 -5.23
C ASP A 682 7.90 14.99 -4.30
N SER A 683 7.96 14.21 -3.21
CA SER A 683 9.06 14.25 -2.24
C SER A 683 10.43 13.87 -2.83
N THR A 684 10.45 13.46 -4.10
CA THR A 684 11.65 13.07 -4.85
C THR A 684 12.09 14.11 -5.88
N GLY A 685 11.40 15.26 -5.94
CA GLY A 685 11.70 16.36 -6.86
C GLY A 685 11.11 16.17 -8.25
N LEU A 686 10.40 15.06 -8.50
CA LEU A 686 9.75 14.82 -9.79
C LEU A 686 8.51 15.70 -9.89
N ARG A 687 8.40 16.41 -11.02
CA ARG A 687 7.24 17.24 -11.35
C ARG A 687 5.96 16.41 -11.51
N LEU A 688 4.97 16.68 -10.67
CA LEU A 688 3.63 16.08 -10.68
C LEU A 688 2.65 16.86 -11.56
N GLY A 689 2.81 18.18 -11.62
CA GLY A 689 1.92 19.06 -12.36
C GLY A 689 2.09 20.52 -11.98
N GLU A 690 1.09 21.33 -12.31
CA GLU A 690 1.00 22.72 -11.91
C GLU A 690 -0.27 22.94 -11.12
N LEU A 691 -0.21 23.82 -10.12
CA LEU A 691 -1.37 24.30 -9.38
C LEU A 691 -1.38 25.83 -9.44
N SER A 692 -2.33 26.38 -10.20
CA SER A 692 -2.45 27.82 -10.42
C SER A 692 -3.48 28.42 -9.47
N ILE A 693 -3.08 29.49 -8.79
CA ILE A 693 -3.96 30.37 -8.04
C ILE A 693 -4.26 31.57 -8.94
N VAL A 694 -5.47 31.64 -9.47
CA VAL A 694 -5.93 32.74 -10.33
C VAL A 694 -6.56 33.87 -9.51
N ASP A 695 -6.52 35.07 -10.08
CA ASP A 695 -6.96 36.31 -9.41
C ASP A 695 -6.24 36.48 -8.05
N ALA A 696 -4.96 36.09 -7.99
CA ALA A 696 -4.17 36.01 -6.79
C ALA A 696 -3.87 37.42 -6.23
N THR A 697 -4.22 37.62 -4.97
CA THR A 697 -3.98 38.83 -4.20
C THR A 697 -3.01 38.53 -3.08
N PHE A 698 -1.89 39.24 -3.05
CA PHE A 698 -0.87 39.14 -2.02
C PHE A 698 -0.99 40.34 -1.08
N THR A 699 -1.09 40.08 0.22
CA THR A 699 -1.09 41.11 1.27
C THR A 699 0.06 40.86 2.23
N LEU A 700 1.11 41.67 2.14
CA LEU A 700 2.29 41.59 2.99
C LEU A 700 2.14 42.54 4.19
N GLY A 701 2.20 42.00 5.41
CA GLY A 701 2.27 42.80 6.64
C GLY A 701 3.69 43.32 6.89
N LEU A 702 3.85 44.64 7.02
CA LEU A 702 5.15 45.32 7.19
C LEU A 702 5.43 45.76 8.64
N GLY A 703 4.73 45.18 9.62
CA GLY A 703 4.66 45.66 11.01
C GLY A 703 5.98 45.76 11.76
N ALA A 704 6.04 46.65 12.75
CA ALA A 704 7.26 47.03 13.50
C ALA A 704 7.71 46.04 14.60
N GLU A 705 6.89 45.05 15.00
CA GLU A 705 7.20 44.10 16.08
C GLU A 705 6.76 42.64 15.78
N GLY A 706 7.08 42.13 14.60
CA GLY A 706 6.91 40.70 14.28
C GLY A 706 7.56 40.31 12.95
N PRO A 707 7.82 39.01 12.72
CA PRO A 707 8.20 38.54 11.39
C PRO A 707 7.07 38.88 10.41
N PRO A 708 7.38 39.35 9.19
CA PRO A 708 6.35 39.67 8.22
C PRO A 708 5.56 38.40 7.84
N SER A 709 4.30 38.58 7.49
CA SER A 709 3.45 37.50 6.97
C SER A 709 2.82 37.94 5.65
N VAL A 710 2.59 36.97 4.77
CA VAL A 710 1.87 37.17 3.51
C VAL A 710 0.55 36.45 3.59
N ASP A 711 -0.55 37.19 3.46
CA ASP A 711 -1.85 36.60 3.17
C ASP A 711 -2.02 36.52 1.66
N LEU A 712 -2.18 35.30 1.16
CA LEU A 712 -2.43 35.02 -0.25
C LEU A 712 -3.88 34.57 -0.42
N GLN A 713 -4.64 35.25 -1.26
CA GLN A 713 -6.02 34.88 -1.59
C GLN A 713 -6.20 34.76 -3.09
N GLY A 714 -6.98 33.78 -3.55
CA GLY A 714 -7.37 33.63 -4.95
C GLY A 714 -8.26 32.42 -5.15
N ASP A 715 -8.33 31.93 -6.38
CA ASP A 715 -9.04 30.69 -6.72
C ASP A 715 -8.09 29.65 -7.31
N ILE A 716 -8.15 28.40 -6.85
CA ILE A 716 -7.52 27.28 -7.53
C ILE A 716 -8.39 26.84 -8.71
N LEU A 717 -7.76 26.51 -9.84
CA LEU A 717 -8.46 25.89 -10.96
C LEU A 717 -8.83 24.43 -10.61
N THR A 718 -10.14 24.14 -10.55
CA THR A 718 -10.63 22.80 -10.19
C THR A 718 -10.07 21.71 -11.09
N ALA A 719 -9.94 21.99 -12.39
CA ALA A 719 -9.40 21.03 -13.34
C ALA A 719 -7.94 20.65 -13.06
N GLU A 720 -7.11 21.60 -12.57
CA GLU A 720 -5.72 21.34 -12.20
C GLU A 720 -5.63 20.54 -10.91
N LEU A 721 -6.45 20.89 -9.90
CA LEU A 721 -6.53 20.12 -8.66
C LEU A 721 -7.01 18.69 -8.90
N VAL A 722 -8.04 18.51 -9.74
CA VAL A 722 -8.53 17.19 -10.14
C VAL A 722 -7.48 16.44 -10.94
N ALA A 723 -6.80 17.07 -11.90
CA ALA A 723 -5.72 16.43 -12.65
C ALA A 723 -4.56 15.99 -11.74
N LEU A 724 -4.17 16.84 -10.79
CA LEU A 724 -3.13 16.52 -9.81
C LEU A 724 -3.56 15.34 -8.93
N ALA A 725 -4.76 15.37 -8.36
CA ALA A 725 -5.27 14.31 -7.50
C ALA A 725 -5.55 13.00 -8.25
N THR A 726 -6.00 13.04 -9.50
CA THR A 726 -6.25 11.84 -10.33
C THR A 726 -4.98 11.31 -11.01
N SER A 727 -3.89 12.08 -11.03
CA SER A 727 -2.56 11.57 -11.40
C SER A 727 -2.05 10.49 -10.41
N ILE A 728 -2.67 10.45 -9.24
CA ILE A 728 -2.45 9.50 -8.15
C ILE A 728 -3.40 8.32 -8.36
N ALA A 729 -2.89 7.17 -8.81
CA ALA A 729 -3.76 6.03 -9.10
C ALA A 729 -4.48 5.53 -7.83
N GLY A 730 -5.75 5.15 -7.94
CA GLY A 730 -6.60 4.74 -6.81
C GLY A 730 -7.68 5.77 -6.44
N LEU A 731 -7.59 7.00 -6.96
CA LEU A 731 -8.65 8.01 -6.90
C LEU A 731 -9.17 8.29 -8.31
N ASP A 732 -10.46 8.01 -8.55
CA ASP A 732 -11.19 8.42 -9.73
C ASP A 732 -11.89 9.79 -9.49
N GLU A 733 -12.32 10.45 -10.55
CA GLU A 733 -13.05 11.73 -10.45
C GLU A 733 -14.33 11.59 -9.63
N ASP A 734 -15.00 10.44 -9.73
CA ASP A 734 -16.22 10.10 -8.98
C ASP A 734 -15.96 9.97 -7.48
N GLY A 735 -14.80 9.46 -7.08
CA GLY A 735 -14.35 9.33 -5.71
C GLY A 735 -13.86 10.65 -5.12
N LEU A 736 -13.14 11.44 -5.93
CA LEU A 736 -12.58 12.73 -5.55
C LEU A 736 -13.64 13.83 -5.43
N THR A 737 -14.65 13.84 -6.29
CA THR A 737 -15.65 14.91 -6.34
C THR A 737 -16.41 15.09 -5.02
N PRO A 738 -16.93 14.03 -4.37
CA PRO A 738 -17.56 14.15 -3.06
C PRO A 738 -16.61 14.70 -1.99
N LEU A 739 -15.33 14.29 -2.01
CA LEU A 739 -14.32 14.78 -1.07
C LEU A 739 -14.09 16.28 -1.23
N LEU A 740 -13.87 16.75 -2.46
CA LEU A 740 -13.71 18.19 -2.76
C LEU A 740 -14.95 18.99 -2.37
N LYS A 741 -16.15 18.46 -2.64
CA LYS A 741 -17.40 19.10 -2.20
C LYS A 741 -17.49 19.22 -0.69
N THR A 742 -17.12 18.19 0.05
CA THR A 742 -17.07 18.23 1.52
C THR A 742 -16.06 19.25 2.02
N ILE A 743 -14.88 19.32 1.41
CA ILE A 743 -13.83 20.27 1.78
C ILE A 743 -14.31 21.73 1.60
N TRP A 744 -14.95 22.05 0.48
CA TRP A 744 -15.42 23.41 0.16
C TRP A 744 -16.86 23.71 0.60
N GLY A 745 -17.53 22.79 1.29
CA GLY A 745 -18.92 22.97 1.73
C GLY A 745 -19.91 23.12 0.57
N LEU A 746 -19.66 22.47 -0.57
CA LEU A 746 -20.45 22.58 -1.79
C LEU A 746 -21.65 21.62 -1.78
N PRO A 747 -22.78 21.96 -2.44
CA PRO A 747 -23.91 21.06 -2.62
C PRO A 747 -23.51 19.76 -3.34
N ARG A 748 -24.11 18.64 -2.90
CA ARG A 748 -23.76 17.31 -3.44
C ARG A 748 -24.26 17.08 -4.87
N ASP A 749 -25.42 17.64 -5.20
CA ASP A 749 -26.13 17.48 -6.46
C ASP A 749 -25.69 18.46 -7.55
N GLU A 750 -24.85 19.43 -7.21
CA GLU A 750 -24.29 20.39 -8.17
C GLU A 750 -22.93 19.92 -8.69
N PRO A 751 -22.54 20.23 -9.95
CA PRO A 751 -21.18 19.97 -10.43
C PRO A 751 -20.15 20.79 -9.63
N LEU A 752 -18.89 20.34 -9.58
CA LEU A 752 -17.82 21.17 -9.01
C LEU A 752 -17.74 22.50 -9.78
N PRO A 753 -17.59 23.65 -9.09
CA PRO A 753 -17.34 24.91 -9.76
C PRO A 753 -16.01 24.85 -10.51
N ALA A 754 -15.81 25.69 -11.53
CA ALA A 754 -14.55 25.74 -12.27
C ALA A 754 -13.37 26.30 -11.44
N ARG A 755 -13.70 26.97 -10.32
CA ARG A 755 -12.78 27.70 -9.44
C ARG A 755 -13.14 27.40 -8.00
N LEU A 756 -12.13 27.11 -7.18
CA LEU A 756 -12.27 26.81 -5.76
C LEU A 756 -11.55 27.89 -4.95
N PRO A 757 -12.25 28.65 -4.09
CA PRO A 757 -11.64 29.76 -3.36
C PRO A 757 -10.62 29.24 -2.35
N VAL A 758 -9.48 29.91 -2.27
CA VAL A 758 -8.43 29.62 -1.28
C VAL A 758 -7.91 30.89 -0.62
N ARG A 759 -7.53 30.75 0.66
CA ARG A 759 -6.73 31.74 1.38
C ARG A 759 -5.64 31.05 2.18
N PHE A 760 -4.41 31.53 2.05
CA PHE A 760 -3.25 31.10 2.81
C PHE A 760 -2.75 32.25 3.68
N THR A 761 -2.25 31.91 4.86
CA THR A 761 -1.38 32.78 5.67
C THR A 761 0.00 32.16 5.69
N ILE A 762 1.00 32.95 5.29
CA ILE A 762 2.38 32.53 5.09
C ILE A 762 3.27 33.29 6.06
N ALA A 763 3.87 32.58 7.01
CA ALA A 763 4.84 33.15 7.95
C ALA A 763 6.22 33.24 7.28
N LEU A 764 6.81 34.43 7.26
CA LEU A 764 8.11 34.67 6.64
C LEU A 764 9.24 34.70 7.67
N ARG A 765 10.40 34.17 7.30
CA ARG A 765 11.66 34.27 8.06
C ARG A 765 12.66 35.07 7.23
N LEU A 766 13.45 35.93 7.88
CA LEU A 766 14.53 36.64 7.21
C LEU A 766 15.64 35.64 6.85
N GLU A 767 16.12 35.69 5.61
CA GLU A 767 17.25 34.87 5.12
C GLU A 767 18.57 35.19 5.82
#